data_AF-A0A842VS11-F1
#
_entry.id   AF-A0A842VS11-F1
#
_cell.length_a   1.000
_cell.length_b   1.000
_cell.length_c   1.000
_cell.angle_alpha   90.00
_cell.angle_beta   90.00
_cell.angle_gamma   90.00
#
_symmetry.space_group_name_H-M   'P 1'
#
loop_
_entity.id
_entity.type
_entity.pdbx_description
1 polymer ?
#
loop_
_entity_poly.entity_id
_entity_poly.type
_entity_poly.pdbx_seq_one_letter_code
_entity_poly.pdbx_strand_id
1 'polypeptide(L)'
;MSKENPFKGMAYITEKGIAPEAVFKRYSIEPFKYLLKYLDNNNNCFFVGRIGIGKTMVLCLFDPKYQNVLHQNHNNIEYRNQILELIPTNFLSIYVNISDPRLYLTRFSGKNLNETEWLEAFSDYFGNLLLKRLINNIELIKNNDSWQSNLKLNFNSDILDKSAIKFGNQLTHIIPECREIRCWTDLKNYIDSRLNIWIDYITKIRNIEFTTPQNVTDLLQPCIALWNSLKNTLLNENFRLFIIIDQYETLCGHKEIIDFRPIFNLAMQQASRGSSSIEFKIGVRPYGYKDNIDIFRSSSKLDLAKECSEIMIDEIIKDYYKKFINNLTQKCFDQNPELKGKDPKEIFYRMSPVDEVKRYIGRTDTKTKHLKKFFHDVKFKHIYSVNRDSIIQFIVELTNEIYPVKCRIWIQTLLAIIIEKDLQHKNREIVTQSNEIKQNIDNIIKRICRVNLDKCPEKSDKCYCSKKSDKKTGIDQSFRTKIKEIRDAALFLISDSYKHDIKKFYTGYKVIRQVSSRIVLNYIEMLSSIMDEKLLRGEELDMKTNPIIQTKVIEKQSKKRYNNISSLCPNGLGVKMLVRKLGTIFRRKQVETSANSPTPNGFSLKQDIIDLINKIDNPEIIIEALSYGYIEVNVRRRGSTYPKLHTYTFNRILCPYFGISINSFKSPLSILKKQTDFLNDLCNTNLSTKDLYEYFKFQDDDSLPKEQKKLDLWSE
;
A
#
# COMPACT_ATOMS: atom_id res chain seq x y z
N MET A 1 19.44 32.50 -4.92
CA MET A 1 19.28 31.09 -4.49
C MET A 1 18.45 30.37 -5.53
N SER A 2 18.89 29.24 -6.07
CA SER A 2 18.08 28.43 -7.00
C SER A 2 16.85 27.91 -6.26
N LYS A 3 15.64 28.12 -6.81
CA LYS A 3 14.41 27.53 -6.27
C LYS A 3 14.55 26.00 -6.28
N GLU A 4 14.68 25.39 -5.11
CA GLU A 4 14.85 23.93 -4.99
C GLU A 4 13.49 23.27 -4.72
N ASN A 5 13.28 22.10 -5.33
CA ASN A 5 12.09 21.30 -5.10
C ASN A 5 12.04 20.83 -3.63
N PRO A 6 10.98 21.18 -2.86
CA PRO A 6 10.87 20.84 -1.44
C PRO A 6 10.76 19.33 -1.16
N PHE A 7 10.42 18.52 -2.17
CA PHE A 7 10.31 17.06 -2.04
C PHE A 7 11.53 16.31 -2.57
N LYS A 8 12.55 17.01 -3.06
CA LYS A 8 13.75 16.39 -3.63
C LYS A 8 14.44 15.51 -2.58
N GLY A 9 14.79 14.30 -2.98
CA GLY A 9 15.44 13.33 -2.10
C GLY A 9 14.51 12.57 -1.14
N MET A 10 13.21 12.93 -1.06
CA MET A 10 12.31 12.28 -0.10
C MET A 10 11.96 10.82 -0.44
N ALA A 11 11.93 10.47 -1.73
CA ALA A 11 11.70 9.09 -2.16
C ALA A 11 12.79 8.12 -1.61
N TYR A 12 13.99 8.63 -1.38
CA TYR A 12 15.12 7.86 -0.87
C TYR A 12 15.16 7.77 0.66
N ILE A 13 14.29 8.46 1.40
CA ILE A 13 14.22 8.35 2.88
C ILE A 13 13.87 6.94 3.32
N THR A 14 13.18 6.19 2.47
CA THR A 14 12.87 4.78 2.70
C THR A 14 13.92 3.82 2.15
N GLU A 15 14.96 4.33 1.49
CA GLU A 15 15.98 3.53 0.79
C GLU A 15 17.37 3.76 1.40
N LYS A 16 18.27 2.80 1.15
CA LYS A 16 19.62 2.77 1.75
C LYS A 16 20.44 4.00 1.32
N GLY A 17 21.25 4.51 2.26
CA GLY A 17 22.31 5.48 1.97
C GLY A 17 22.07 6.90 2.46
N ILE A 18 20.91 7.20 3.05
CA ILE A 18 20.70 8.48 3.74
C ILE A 18 21.18 8.36 5.19
N ALA A 19 21.96 9.34 5.64
CA ALA A 19 22.38 9.44 7.04
C ALA A 19 21.15 9.58 7.97
N PRO A 20 21.11 8.91 9.13
CA PRO A 20 19.93 8.94 10.01
C PRO A 20 19.47 10.37 10.37
N GLU A 21 20.38 11.32 10.50
CA GLU A 21 20.10 12.74 10.75
C GLU A 21 19.21 13.35 9.66
N ALA A 22 19.52 13.05 8.40
CA ALA A 22 18.75 13.55 7.26
C ALA A 22 17.37 12.88 7.17
N VAL A 23 17.26 11.63 7.62
CA VAL A 23 15.96 10.96 7.78
C VAL A 23 15.13 11.65 8.86
N PHE A 24 15.69 11.93 10.05
CA PHE A 24 14.93 12.55 11.15
C PHE A 24 14.38 13.94 10.83
N LYS A 25 15.09 14.74 10.02
CA LYS A 25 14.58 16.04 9.52
C LYS A 25 13.24 15.92 8.81
N ARG A 26 12.94 14.74 8.27
CA ARG A 26 11.82 14.48 7.35
C ARG A 26 10.95 13.31 7.81
N TYR A 27 11.30 12.68 8.93
CA TYR A 27 10.56 11.57 9.53
C TYR A 27 9.19 12.06 10.00
N SER A 28 8.17 11.21 9.95
CA SER A 28 6.89 11.46 10.62
C SER A 28 6.64 10.32 11.60
N ILE A 29 6.34 10.69 12.84
CA ILE A 29 6.09 9.76 13.94
C ILE A 29 4.70 9.10 13.87
N GLU A 30 3.80 9.60 13.03
CA GLU A 30 2.42 9.11 12.94
C GLU A 30 2.29 7.59 12.71
N PRO A 31 3.05 6.93 11.82
CA PRO A 31 2.98 5.48 11.69
C PRO A 31 3.32 4.75 12.99
N PHE A 32 4.35 5.23 13.69
CA PHE A 32 4.83 4.63 14.94
C PHE A 32 3.78 4.70 16.05
N LYS A 33 3.16 5.87 16.26
CA LYS A 33 2.09 6.08 17.26
C LYS A 33 0.96 5.07 17.14
N TYR A 34 0.60 4.69 15.91
CA TYR A 34 -0.49 3.74 15.67
C TYR A 34 -0.05 2.28 15.72
N LEU A 35 1.24 2.00 15.51
CA LEU A 35 1.80 0.65 15.53
C LEU A 35 2.28 0.23 16.92
N LEU A 36 2.58 1.18 17.81
CA LEU A 36 3.08 0.91 19.17
C LEU A 36 2.16 -0.04 19.94
N LYS A 37 0.83 0.16 19.86
CA LYS A 37 -0.17 -0.70 20.51
C LYS A 37 -0.13 -2.18 20.08
N TYR A 38 0.53 -2.49 18.97
CA TYR A 38 0.72 -3.87 18.50
C TYR A 38 2.11 -4.42 18.84
N LEU A 39 3.06 -3.55 19.16
CA LEU A 39 4.44 -3.89 19.50
C LEU A 39 4.64 -4.27 20.97
N ASP A 40 3.73 -3.83 21.84
CA ASP A 40 3.80 -4.12 23.29
C ASP A 40 3.48 -5.57 23.65
N ASN A 41 2.89 -6.33 22.72
CA ASN A 41 2.68 -7.77 22.92
C ASN A 41 4.04 -8.47 22.74
N ASN A 42 4.59 -9.03 23.82
CA ASN A 42 5.90 -9.70 23.92
C ASN A 42 6.06 -10.95 23.02
N ASN A 43 5.79 -10.82 21.73
CA ASN A 43 5.74 -11.90 20.77
C ASN A 43 6.50 -11.51 19.51
N ASN A 44 6.93 -12.52 18.75
CA ASN A 44 7.34 -12.30 17.37
C ASN A 44 6.18 -11.69 16.58
N CYS A 45 6.49 -10.88 15.58
CA CYS A 45 5.47 -10.35 14.70
C CYS A 45 5.93 -10.17 13.26
N PHE A 46 5.02 -10.45 12.33
CA PHE A 46 5.11 -10.05 10.95
C PHE A 46 4.44 -8.69 10.74
N PHE A 47 5.22 -7.70 10.33
CA PHE A 47 4.75 -6.44 9.80
C PHE A 47 4.40 -6.61 8.33
N VAL A 48 3.14 -6.93 8.07
CA VAL A 48 2.65 -7.26 6.73
C VAL A 48 2.15 -5.99 6.05
N GLY A 49 2.72 -5.67 4.88
CA GLY A 49 2.19 -4.58 4.07
C GLY A 49 2.91 -4.35 2.75
N ARG A 50 2.25 -3.64 1.83
CA ARG A 50 2.79 -3.33 0.49
C ARG A 50 4.09 -2.49 0.54
N ILE A 51 4.81 -2.46 -0.59
CA ILE A 51 6.02 -1.66 -0.74
C ILE A 51 5.68 -0.16 -0.61
N GLY A 52 6.52 0.60 0.09
CA GLY A 52 6.38 2.06 0.21
C GLY A 52 5.29 2.54 1.17
N ILE A 53 4.68 1.65 1.95
CA ILE A 53 3.65 1.98 2.94
C ILE A 53 4.21 2.60 4.23
N GLY A 54 5.52 2.47 4.46
CA GLY A 54 6.22 3.00 5.64
C GLY A 54 6.72 1.93 6.62
N LYS A 55 6.73 0.63 6.26
CA LYS A 55 7.25 -0.44 7.13
C LYS A 55 8.69 -0.17 7.59
N THR A 56 9.58 0.07 6.63
CA THR A 56 10.99 0.38 6.88
C THR A 56 11.16 1.62 7.75
N MET A 57 10.31 2.65 7.60
CA MET A 57 10.35 3.82 8.48
C MET A 57 10.07 3.48 9.95
N VAL A 58 9.18 2.52 10.19
CA VAL A 58 8.85 2.06 11.55
C VAL A 58 9.98 1.19 12.08
N LEU A 59 10.45 0.23 11.29
CA LEU A 59 11.50 -0.70 11.69
C LEU A 59 12.84 0.00 11.93
N CYS A 60 13.20 1.00 11.11
CA CYS A 60 14.44 1.76 11.28
C CYS A 60 14.47 2.60 12.56
N LEU A 61 13.33 2.94 13.18
CA LEU A 61 13.39 3.57 14.50
C LEU A 61 14.06 2.67 15.52
N PHE A 62 13.90 1.36 15.40
CA PHE A 62 14.59 0.42 16.26
C PHE A 62 16.02 0.13 15.78
N ASP A 63 16.50 0.65 14.65
CA ASP A 63 17.89 0.45 14.23
C ASP A 63 18.82 1.23 15.18
N PRO A 64 19.84 0.58 15.78
CA PRO A 64 20.80 1.23 16.68
C PRO A 64 21.50 2.45 16.09
N LYS A 65 21.68 2.52 14.77
CA LYS A 65 22.23 3.72 14.13
C LYS A 65 21.31 4.93 14.29
N TYR A 66 20.00 4.71 14.18
CA TYR A 66 19.00 5.76 14.35
C TYR A 66 18.82 6.12 15.81
N GLN A 67 18.83 5.12 16.71
CA GLN A 67 18.82 5.34 18.15
C GLN A 67 20.03 6.16 18.61
N ASN A 68 21.23 5.82 18.14
CA ASN A 68 22.44 6.58 18.46
C ASN A 68 22.29 8.07 18.10
N VAL A 69 21.77 8.36 16.91
CA VAL A 69 21.53 9.72 16.45
C VAL A 69 20.42 10.41 17.25
N LEU A 70 19.37 9.70 17.65
CA LEU A 70 18.36 10.22 18.57
C LEU A 70 18.96 10.59 19.91
N HIS A 71 19.92 9.83 20.42
CA HIS A 71 20.57 10.11 21.70
C HIS A 71 21.68 11.18 21.61
N GLN A 72 22.31 11.38 20.44
CA GLN A 72 23.35 12.40 20.22
C GLN A 72 22.83 13.78 19.82
N ASN A 73 21.75 13.89 19.03
CA ASN A 73 21.35 15.18 18.45
C ASN A 73 20.69 16.12 19.47
N HIS A 74 21.22 17.34 19.58
CA HIS A 74 20.68 18.41 20.42
C HIS A 74 19.77 19.40 19.68
N ASN A 75 19.73 19.38 18.35
CA ASN A 75 19.14 20.46 17.54
C ASN A 75 17.60 20.42 17.38
N ASN A 76 16.91 19.41 17.94
CA ASN A 76 15.43 19.34 17.95
C ASN A 76 14.92 18.52 19.15
N ILE A 77 15.08 19.11 20.34
CA ILE A 77 14.82 18.46 21.64
C ILE A 77 13.36 17.98 21.74
N GLU A 78 12.39 18.81 21.33
CA GLU A 78 10.97 18.47 21.48
C GLU A 78 10.59 17.24 20.65
N TYR A 79 10.96 17.21 19.37
CA TYR A 79 10.62 16.09 18.50
C TYR A 79 11.36 14.80 18.90
N ARG A 80 12.62 14.94 19.35
CA ARG A 80 13.39 13.84 19.92
C ARG A 80 12.69 13.25 21.14
N ASN A 81 12.28 14.09 22.09
CA ASN A 81 11.62 13.65 23.31
C ASN A 81 10.31 12.92 23.01
N GLN A 82 9.51 13.43 22.06
CA GLN A 82 8.30 12.73 21.60
C GLN A 82 8.58 11.34 21.03
N ILE A 83 9.73 11.12 20.37
CA ILE A 83 10.11 9.79 19.88
C ILE A 83 10.57 8.91 21.04
N LEU A 84 11.47 9.42 21.89
CA LEU A 84 12.02 8.66 23.01
C LEU A 84 10.95 8.25 24.03
N GLU A 85 9.92 9.07 24.24
CA GLU A 85 8.76 8.74 25.10
C GLU A 85 7.91 7.58 24.57
N LEU A 86 7.92 7.34 23.25
CA LEU A 86 7.14 6.27 22.63
C LEU A 86 7.94 4.97 22.47
N ILE A 87 9.27 5.05 22.46
CA ILE A 87 10.12 3.88 22.25
C ILE A 87 10.30 3.16 23.60
N PRO A 88 10.18 1.81 23.66
CA PRO A 88 10.44 1.07 24.89
C PRO A 88 11.84 1.37 25.45
N THR A 89 12.02 1.46 26.77
CA THR A 89 13.34 1.75 27.36
C THR A 89 14.19 0.50 27.63
N ASN A 90 13.60 -0.69 27.55
CA ASN A 90 14.23 -1.95 27.96
C ASN A 90 14.44 -2.88 26.76
N PHE A 91 15.08 -2.38 25.69
CA PHE A 91 15.40 -3.22 24.54
C PHE A 91 16.77 -2.89 23.94
N LEU A 92 17.36 -3.90 23.31
CA LEU A 92 18.40 -3.80 22.31
C LEU A 92 17.87 -4.38 21.01
N SER A 93 18.50 -4.06 19.90
CA SER A 93 18.02 -4.49 18.60
C SER A 93 19.13 -4.82 17.64
N ILE A 94 18.80 -5.66 16.66
CA ILE A 94 19.61 -5.99 15.51
C ILE A 94 18.73 -5.70 14.29
N TYR A 95 19.14 -4.78 13.43
CA TYR A 95 18.43 -4.49 12.18
C TYR A 95 19.20 -5.08 10.99
N VAL A 96 18.50 -5.89 10.20
CA VAL A 96 19.01 -6.46 8.94
C VAL A 96 17.96 -6.30 7.86
N ASN A 97 18.39 -5.76 6.72
CA ASN A 97 17.61 -5.75 5.50
C ASN A 97 18.18 -6.82 4.56
N ILE A 98 17.40 -7.85 4.28
CA ILE A 98 17.86 -9.06 3.58
C ILE A 98 18.23 -8.77 2.12
N SER A 99 17.64 -7.74 1.50
CA SER A 99 18.00 -7.37 0.13
C SER A 99 19.35 -6.65 0.01
N ASP A 100 20.12 -6.50 1.09
CA ASP A 100 21.44 -5.88 1.02
C ASP A 100 22.44 -6.81 0.32
N PRO A 101 22.95 -6.42 -0.86
CA PRO A 101 23.87 -7.26 -1.63
C PRO A 101 25.18 -7.56 -0.87
N ARG A 102 25.53 -6.74 0.13
CA ARG A 102 26.71 -6.94 0.98
C ARG A 102 26.56 -8.10 1.98
N LEU A 103 25.35 -8.68 2.08
CA LEU A 103 25.12 -9.87 2.89
C LEU A 103 25.38 -11.17 2.12
N TYR A 104 25.68 -11.09 0.82
CA TYR A 104 26.04 -12.24 -0.02
C TYR A 104 25.03 -13.40 -0.02
N LEU A 105 23.77 -13.18 0.39
CA LEU A 105 22.77 -14.25 0.53
C LEU A 105 22.45 -14.96 -0.80
N THR A 106 22.59 -14.24 -1.92
CA THR A 106 22.41 -14.80 -3.28
C THR A 106 23.51 -15.79 -3.70
N ARG A 107 24.54 -15.98 -2.87
CA ARG A 107 25.67 -16.88 -3.13
C ARG A 107 25.52 -18.27 -2.46
N PHE A 108 24.50 -18.46 -1.62
CA PHE A 108 24.20 -19.75 -0.99
C PHE A 108 23.45 -20.68 -1.96
N SER A 109 24.14 -21.14 -3.01
CA SER A 109 23.62 -22.11 -3.98
C SER A 109 24.77 -22.76 -4.77
N GLY A 110 24.53 -23.98 -5.26
CA GLY A 110 25.48 -24.72 -6.10
C GLY A 110 26.45 -25.59 -5.30
N LYS A 111 27.67 -25.78 -5.83
CA LYS A 111 28.80 -26.53 -5.20
C LYS A 111 28.49 -27.98 -4.75
N ASN A 112 27.51 -28.64 -5.36
CA ASN A 112 27.09 -30.02 -5.05
C ASN A 112 26.63 -30.25 -3.60
N LEU A 113 26.37 -29.18 -2.83
CA LEU A 113 25.68 -29.32 -1.55
C LEU A 113 24.18 -29.51 -1.78
N ASN A 114 23.58 -30.37 -0.98
CA ASN A 114 22.14 -30.53 -0.94
C ASN A 114 21.46 -29.35 -0.21
N GLU A 115 20.13 -29.30 -0.28
CA GLU A 115 19.35 -28.21 0.32
C GLU A 115 19.60 -28.08 1.83
N THR A 116 19.62 -29.20 2.56
CA THR A 116 19.85 -29.23 4.01
C THR A 116 21.21 -28.65 4.38
N GLU A 117 22.28 -29.04 3.68
CA GLU A 117 23.64 -28.54 3.90
C GLU A 117 23.73 -27.03 3.66
N TRP A 118 23.04 -26.52 2.63
CA TRP A 118 22.96 -25.08 2.38
C TRP A 118 22.16 -24.33 3.44
N LEU A 119 21.08 -24.92 3.95
CA LEU A 119 20.31 -24.36 5.04
C LEU A 119 21.17 -24.27 6.31
N GLU A 120 21.97 -25.29 6.61
CA GLU A 120 22.92 -25.31 7.73
C GLU A 120 24.04 -24.27 7.58
N ALA A 121 24.65 -24.20 6.39
CA ALA A 121 25.67 -23.20 6.08
C ALA A 121 25.13 -21.77 6.20
N PHE A 122 23.93 -21.53 5.67
CA PHE A 122 23.25 -20.23 5.77
C PHE A 122 22.92 -19.89 7.22
N SER A 123 22.41 -20.86 7.98
CA SER A 123 22.07 -20.72 9.39
C SER A 123 23.27 -20.22 10.19
N ASP A 124 24.43 -20.87 10.04
CA ASP A 124 25.64 -20.48 10.75
C ASP A 124 26.18 -19.12 10.30
N TYR A 125 26.29 -18.89 8.98
CA TYR A 125 26.76 -17.62 8.43
C TYR A 125 25.91 -16.44 8.89
N PHE A 126 24.59 -16.55 8.73
CA PHE A 126 23.66 -15.47 9.06
C PHE A 126 23.56 -15.28 10.58
N GLY A 127 23.65 -16.36 11.37
CA GLY A 127 23.72 -16.28 12.83
C GLY A 127 24.94 -15.50 13.32
N ASN A 128 26.12 -15.77 12.73
CA ASN A 128 27.34 -15.01 13.02
C ASN A 128 27.28 -13.55 12.54
N LEU A 129 26.59 -13.29 11.42
CA LEU A 129 26.32 -11.94 10.94
C LEU A 129 25.43 -11.15 11.92
N LEU A 130 24.38 -11.79 12.46
CA LEU A 130 23.53 -11.19 13.49
C LEU A 130 24.34 -10.91 14.76
N LEU A 131 25.18 -11.86 15.19
CA LEU A 131 26.05 -11.71 16.36
C LEU A 131 27.04 -10.54 16.20
N LYS A 132 27.70 -10.43 15.04
CA LYS A 132 28.56 -9.28 14.71
C LYS A 132 27.83 -7.95 14.83
N ARG A 133 26.59 -7.89 14.35
CA ARG A 133 25.76 -6.69 14.46
C ARG A 133 25.41 -6.38 15.91
N LEU A 134 25.03 -7.38 16.70
CA LEU A 134 24.76 -7.21 18.13
C LEU A 134 25.96 -6.60 18.86
N ILE A 135 27.16 -7.14 18.63
CA ILE A 135 28.41 -6.64 19.21
C ILE A 135 28.67 -5.18 18.81
N ASN A 136 28.55 -4.87 17.52
CA ASN A 136 28.72 -3.50 17.04
C ASN A 136 27.69 -2.54 17.67
N ASN A 137 26.46 -2.99 17.89
CA ASN A 137 25.42 -2.18 18.51
C ASN A 137 25.72 -1.93 20.01
N ILE A 138 26.24 -2.93 20.71
CA ILE A 138 26.72 -2.78 22.10
C ILE A 138 27.87 -1.77 22.16
N GLU A 139 28.84 -1.83 21.25
CA GLU A 139 29.94 -0.87 21.17
C GLU A 139 29.44 0.55 20.86
N LEU A 140 28.43 0.69 19.99
CA LEU A 140 27.80 2.00 19.73
C LEU A 140 27.16 2.59 21.00
N ILE A 141 26.50 1.76 21.80
CA ILE A 141 25.89 2.20 23.06
C ILE A 141 26.96 2.53 24.10
N LYS A 142 27.98 1.68 24.24
CA LYS A 142 29.14 1.91 25.13
C LYS A 142 29.80 3.27 24.88
N ASN A 143 29.85 3.71 23.64
CA ASN A 143 30.44 5.00 23.25
C ASN A 143 29.44 6.17 23.30
N ASN A 144 28.24 6.01 23.88
CA ASN A 144 27.21 7.03 23.97
C ASN A 144 26.62 7.10 25.39
N ASP A 145 27.17 8.00 26.22
CA ASP A 145 26.77 8.16 27.62
C ASP A 145 25.29 8.55 27.81
N SER A 146 24.74 9.37 26.91
CA SER A 146 23.32 9.76 26.94
C SER A 146 22.42 8.54 26.74
N TRP A 147 22.82 7.63 25.84
CA TRP A 147 22.08 6.40 25.58
C TRP A 147 22.22 5.40 26.73
N GLN A 148 23.44 5.20 27.25
CA GLN A 148 23.67 4.38 28.44
C GLN A 148 22.83 4.84 29.63
N SER A 149 22.82 6.15 29.89
CA SER A 149 22.04 6.76 30.97
C SER A 149 20.53 6.54 30.78
N ASN A 150 20.04 6.63 29.55
CA ASN A 150 18.62 6.40 29.23
C ASN A 150 18.21 4.93 29.45
N LEU A 151 19.07 3.99 29.04
CA LEU A 151 18.85 2.56 29.25
C LEU A 151 19.15 2.10 30.68
N LYS A 152 19.76 2.97 31.51
CA LYS A 152 20.29 2.66 32.84
C LYS A 152 21.30 1.50 32.80
N LEU A 153 22.17 1.50 31.79
CA LEU A 153 23.21 0.50 31.59
C LEU A 153 24.60 1.12 31.75
N ASN A 154 25.58 0.30 32.10
CA ASN A 154 27.00 0.67 32.15
C ASN A 154 27.85 -0.41 31.47
N PHE A 155 28.13 -0.24 30.18
CA PHE A 155 28.97 -1.14 29.40
C PHE A 155 30.46 -0.86 29.65
N ASN A 156 31.01 -1.34 30.76
CA ASN A 156 32.45 -1.30 30.98
C ASN A 156 33.16 -2.54 30.43
N SER A 157 34.48 -2.47 30.24
CA SER A 157 35.27 -3.54 29.63
C SER A 157 35.25 -4.84 30.44
N ASP A 158 35.31 -4.79 31.78
CA ASP A 158 35.28 -5.98 32.64
C ASP A 158 33.97 -6.77 32.50
N ILE A 159 32.82 -6.09 32.46
CA ILE A 159 31.51 -6.71 32.23
C ILE A 159 31.45 -7.38 30.85
N LEU A 160 31.99 -6.71 29.82
CA LEU A 160 32.02 -7.25 28.46
C LEU A 160 32.94 -8.47 28.34
N ASP A 161 34.12 -8.43 28.97
CA ASP A 161 35.06 -9.55 28.98
C ASP A 161 34.47 -10.76 29.70
N LYS A 162 33.85 -10.57 30.88
CA LYS A 162 33.11 -11.62 31.59
C LYS A 162 31.99 -12.21 30.75
N SER A 163 31.28 -11.38 29.99
CA SER A 163 30.20 -11.83 29.10
C SER A 163 30.74 -12.62 27.91
N ALA A 164 31.88 -12.23 27.34
CA ALA A 164 32.55 -12.96 26.27
C ALA A 164 33.05 -14.35 26.70
N ILE A 165 33.64 -14.45 27.90
CA ILE A 165 34.07 -15.74 28.46
C ILE A 165 32.86 -16.66 28.66
N LYS A 166 31.77 -16.15 29.26
CA LYS A 166 30.53 -16.92 29.45
C LYS A 166 29.93 -17.40 28.12
N PHE A 167 29.94 -16.54 27.08
CA PHE A 167 29.54 -16.92 25.74
C PHE A 167 30.41 -18.07 25.19
N GLY A 168 31.74 -17.96 25.31
CA GLY A 168 32.67 -18.98 24.83
C GLY A 168 32.39 -20.34 25.48
N ASN A 169 32.22 -20.35 26.81
CA ASN A 169 31.90 -21.55 27.58
C ASN A 169 30.56 -22.17 27.16
N GLN A 170 29.54 -21.36 26.88
CA GLN A 170 28.22 -21.86 26.46
C GLN A 170 28.26 -22.55 25.10
N LEU A 171 29.07 -22.07 24.14
CA LEU A 171 29.12 -22.65 22.80
C LEU A 171 30.23 -23.69 22.60
N THR A 172 31.17 -23.85 23.53
CA THR A 172 32.34 -24.76 23.39
C THR A 172 31.96 -26.20 23.06
N HIS A 173 30.79 -26.67 23.51
CA HIS A 173 30.31 -28.03 23.23
C HIS A 173 29.87 -28.26 21.77
N ILE A 174 29.56 -27.18 21.05
CA ILE A 174 29.16 -27.21 19.62
C ILE A 174 30.33 -26.73 18.77
N ILE A 175 30.99 -25.64 19.19
CA ILE A 175 32.11 -25.03 18.49
C ILE A 175 33.31 -24.99 19.46
N PRO A 176 34.17 -26.02 19.48
CA PRO A 176 35.31 -26.11 20.40
C PRO A 176 36.23 -24.89 20.39
N GLU A 177 36.37 -24.23 19.24
CA GLU A 177 37.17 -23.01 19.05
C GLU A 177 36.72 -21.85 19.93
N CYS A 178 35.46 -21.84 20.40
CA CYS A 178 34.96 -20.85 21.33
C CYS A 178 35.63 -20.91 22.73
N ARG A 179 36.34 -22.00 23.05
CA ARG A 179 37.12 -22.13 24.29
C ARG A 179 38.22 -21.08 24.42
N GLU A 180 38.73 -20.57 23.30
CA GLU A 180 39.83 -19.60 23.25
C GLU A 180 39.39 -18.16 23.49
N ILE A 181 38.09 -17.90 23.65
CA ILE A 181 37.56 -16.55 23.90
C ILE A 181 37.83 -16.19 25.37
N ARG A 182 38.81 -15.31 25.61
CA ARG A 182 39.20 -14.82 26.95
C ARG A 182 38.72 -13.40 27.23
N CYS A 183 38.43 -12.62 26.20
CA CYS A 183 37.95 -11.25 26.33
C CYS A 183 36.99 -10.88 25.19
N TRP A 184 36.41 -9.67 25.29
CA TRP A 184 35.53 -9.11 24.28
C TRP A 184 36.20 -8.94 22.90
N THR A 185 37.51 -8.66 22.89
CA THR A 185 38.29 -8.54 21.65
C THR A 185 38.46 -9.90 20.96
N ASP A 186 38.67 -10.98 21.72
CA ASP A 186 38.77 -12.34 21.15
C ASP A 186 37.46 -12.76 20.50
N LEU A 187 36.31 -12.43 21.12
CA LEU A 187 34.99 -12.69 20.55
C LEU A 187 34.82 -11.98 19.19
N LYS A 188 35.23 -10.72 19.09
CA LYS A 188 35.18 -9.96 17.81
C LYS A 188 36.04 -10.63 16.75
N ASN A 189 37.28 -10.95 17.09
CA ASN A 189 38.23 -11.59 16.17
C ASN A 189 37.74 -12.96 15.70
N TYR A 190 37.17 -13.75 16.60
CA TYR A 190 36.57 -15.04 16.30
C TYR A 190 35.44 -14.93 15.26
N ILE A 191 34.51 -13.99 15.46
CA ILE A 191 33.37 -13.80 14.54
C ILE A 191 33.83 -13.30 13.18
N ASP A 192 34.79 -12.37 13.15
CA ASP A 192 35.36 -11.87 11.89
C ASP A 192 36.06 -12.97 11.11
N SER A 193 36.87 -13.79 11.78
CA SER A 193 37.51 -14.97 11.19
C SER A 193 36.48 -15.93 10.61
N ARG A 194 35.44 -16.28 11.39
CA ARG A 194 34.40 -17.21 10.97
C ARG A 194 33.57 -16.70 9.78
N LEU A 195 33.21 -15.42 9.76
CA LEU A 195 32.53 -14.80 8.63
C LEU A 195 33.41 -14.77 7.38
N ASN A 196 34.71 -14.52 7.52
CA ASN A 196 35.64 -14.52 6.39
C ASN A 196 35.77 -15.92 5.76
N ILE A 197 35.80 -16.99 6.57
CA ILE A 197 35.78 -18.37 6.06
C ILE A 197 34.53 -18.61 5.20
N TRP A 198 33.35 -18.22 5.68
CA TRP A 198 32.12 -18.35 4.91
C TRP A 198 32.10 -17.49 3.65
N ILE A 199 32.53 -16.23 3.74
CA ILE A 199 32.61 -15.31 2.59
C ILE A 199 33.54 -15.89 1.53
N ASP A 200 34.71 -16.39 1.93
CA ASP A 200 35.65 -17.06 1.03
C ASP A 200 35.01 -18.29 0.38
N TYR A 201 34.33 -19.11 1.18
CA TYR A 201 33.62 -20.30 0.69
C TYR A 201 32.54 -19.95 -0.33
N ILE A 202 31.68 -18.95 -0.08
CA ILE A 202 30.55 -18.63 -0.99
C ILE A 202 30.96 -17.76 -2.20
N THR A 203 32.08 -17.03 -2.13
CA THR A 203 32.50 -16.11 -3.21
C THR A 203 33.51 -16.70 -4.18
N LYS A 204 34.39 -17.62 -3.76
CA LYS A 204 35.50 -18.11 -4.60
C LYS A 204 35.07 -19.16 -5.64
N ILE A 205 35.68 -19.03 -6.83
CA ILE A 205 35.46 -19.81 -8.07
C ILE A 205 36.06 -21.23 -7.95
N ARG A 206 35.40 -22.18 -8.61
CA ARG A 206 35.42 -23.66 -8.57
C ARG A 206 36.74 -24.48 -8.41
N ASN A 207 37.92 -23.93 -8.13
CA ASN A 207 39.19 -24.67 -8.26
C ASN A 207 40.09 -24.72 -7.01
N ILE A 208 39.60 -24.35 -5.82
CA ILE A 208 40.37 -24.47 -4.57
C ILE A 208 39.50 -25.23 -3.57
N GLU A 209 40.04 -26.32 -3.01
CA GLU A 209 39.43 -27.03 -1.89
C GLU A 209 39.46 -26.10 -0.66
N PHE A 210 38.30 -25.51 -0.35
CA PHE A 210 38.09 -24.79 0.89
C PHE A 210 37.32 -25.67 1.86
N THR A 211 37.83 -25.76 3.09
CA THR A 211 37.12 -26.38 4.19
C THR A 211 36.04 -25.42 4.69
N THR A 212 34.80 -25.88 4.74
CA THR A 212 33.76 -25.22 5.54
C THR A 212 34.12 -25.33 7.02
N PRO A 213 33.57 -24.48 7.90
CA PRO A 213 33.61 -24.76 9.33
C PRO A 213 33.10 -26.18 9.59
N GLN A 214 33.85 -26.96 10.39
CA GLN A 214 33.48 -28.37 10.66
C GLN A 214 32.20 -28.48 11.48
N ASN A 215 31.99 -27.52 12.40
CA ASN A 215 30.80 -27.43 13.23
C ASN A 215 30.00 -26.19 12.84
N VAL A 216 28.69 -26.31 12.72
CA VAL A 216 27.76 -25.24 12.37
C VAL A 216 26.71 -25.04 13.47
N THR A 217 26.18 -23.83 13.59
CA THR A 217 25.17 -23.47 14.58
C THR A 217 23.81 -23.17 13.95
N ASP A 218 22.77 -23.36 14.76
CA ASP A 218 21.43 -22.84 14.44
C ASP A 218 21.45 -21.30 14.45
N LEU A 219 20.61 -20.70 13.61
CA LEU A 219 20.59 -19.26 13.29
C LEU A 219 20.66 -18.35 14.51
N LEU A 220 19.92 -18.68 15.56
CA LEU A 220 19.76 -17.84 16.73
C LEU A 220 20.71 -18.19 17.87
N GLN A 221 21.32 -19.37 17.82
CA GLN A 221 22.07 -19.94 18.94
C GLN A 221 23.25 -19.07 19.39
N PRO A 222 24.08 -18.48 18.50
CA PRO A 222 25.13 -17.57 18.92
C PRO A 222 24.58 -16.29 19.58
N CYS A 223 23.48 -15.75 19.07
CA CYS A 223 22.84 -14.57 19.66
C CYS A 223 22.25 -14.87 21.06
N ILE A 224 21.59 -16.03 21.23
CA ILE A 224 21.07 -16.48 22.54
C ILE A 224 22.21 -16.60 23.55
N ALA A 225 23.33 -17.23 23.17
CA ALA A 225 24.45 -17.43 24.07
C ALA A 225 25.02 -16.09 24.58
N LEU A 226 25.20 -15.12 23.68
CA LEU A 226 25.70 -13.80 24.07
C LEU A 226 24.67 -13.04 24.89
N TRP A 227 23.40 -13.09 24.48
CA TRP A 227 22.30 -12.41 25.18
C TRP A 227 22.13 -12.90 26.62
N ASN A 228 22.13 -14.21 26.83
CA ASN A 228 22.06 -14.80 28.16
C ASN A 228 23.28 -14.43 29.00
N SER A 229 24.47 -14.40 28.38
CA SER A 229 25.69 -13.96 29.06
C SER A 229 25.60 -12.51 29.55
N LEU A 230 25.02 -11.62 28.74
CA LEU A 230 24.79 -10.21 29.08
C LEU A 230 23.69 -10.01 30.13
N LYS A 231 22.60 -10.79 30.09
CA LYS A 231 21.58 -10.78 31.15
C LYS A 231 22.16 -11.19 32.51
N ASN A 232 23.04 -12.17 32.52
CA ASN A 232 23.68 -12.65 33.74
C ASN A 232 24.73 -11.68 34.31
N THR A 233 25.03 -10.57 33.63
CA THR A 233 26.09 -9.63 34.04
C THR A 233 25.60 -8.18 34.13
N LEU A 234 24.66 -7.77 33.27
CA LEU A 234 24.33 -6.36 33.04
C LEU A 234 22.83 -6.10 32.86
N LEU A 235 22.13 -6.92 32.07
CA LEU A 235 20.75 -6.63 31.66
C LEU A 235 19.75 -7.21 32.66
N ASN A 236 18.69 -6.46 32.97
CA ASN A 236 17.60 -6.99 33.80
C ASN A 236 16.75 -8.03 33.03
N GLU A 237 15.94 -8.81 33.76
CA GLU A 237 15.11 -9.88 33.16
C GLU A 237 14.09 -9.35 32.13
N ASN A 238 13.68 -8.09 32.29
CA ASN A 238 12.73 -7.40 31.42
C ASN A 238 13.38 -6.84 30.13
N PHE A 239 14.71 -6.92 29.98
CA PHE A 239 15.38 -6.44 28.79
C PHE A 239 15.17 -7.40 27.63
N ARG A 240 14.88 -6.83 26.46
CA ARG A 240 14.53 -7.58 25.25
C ARG A 240 15.53 -7.38 24.13
N LEU A 241 15.74 -8.41 23.32
CA LEU A 241 16.52 -8.32 22.09
C LEU A 241 15.58 -8.42 20.89
N PHE A 242 15.42 -7.32 20.15
CA PHE A 242 14.63 -7.28 18.93
C PHE A 242 15.49 -7.66 17.72
N ILE A 243 15.16 -8.77 17.07
CA ILE A 243 15.77 -9.17 15.80
C ILE A 243 14.85 -8.72 14.68
N ILE A 244 15.30 -7.69 13.97
CA ILE A 244 14.49 -6.95 13.01
C ILE A 244 14.95 -7.29 11.62
N ILE A 245 14.07 -7.94 10.88
CA ILE A 245 14.34 -8.48 9.56
C ILE A 245 13.43 -7.78 8.56
N ASP A 246 13.98 -6.96 7.67
CA ASP A 246 13.21 -6.30 6.60
C ASP A 246 13.39 -7.04 5.26
N GLN A 247 12.34 -7.00 4.44
CA GLN A 247 12.22 -7.69 3.15
C GLN A 247 12.35 -9.21 3.24
N TYR A 248 11.70 -9.81 4.23
CA TYR A 248 11.70 -11.26 4.46
C TYR A 248 11.32 -12.09 3.23
N GLU A 249 10.41 -11.58 2.39
CA GLU A 249 9.98 -12.25 1.16
C GLU A 249 11.12 -12.56 0.18
N THR A 250 12.28 -11.89 0.28
CA THR A 250 13.41 -12.15 -0.61
C THR A 250 14.10 -13.48 -0.32
N LEU A 251 13.85 -14.10 0.85
CA LEU A 251 14.40 -15.41 1.20
C LEU A 251 13.84 -16.54 0.32
N CYS A 252 12.60 -16.40 -0.15
CA CYS A 252 11.97 -17.33 -1.11
C CYS A 252 12.48 -17.10 -2.55
N GLY A 253 12.88 -15.86 -2.87
CA GLY A 253 13.25 -15.44 -4.23
C GLY A 253 14.69 -15.74 -4.62
N HIS A 254 15.44 -16.51 -3.81
CA HIS A 254 16.82 -16.88 -4.11
C HIS A 254 16.87 -17.96 -5.21
N LYS A 255 16.68 -17.52 -6.46
CA LYS A 255 16.86 -18.27 -7.72
C LYS A 255 16.04 -19.56 -7.86
N GLU A 256 14.99 -19.75 -7.05
CA GLU A 256 14.20 -21.00 -7.05
C GLU A 256 15.03 -22.24 -6.65
N ILE A 257 16.18 -22.04 -5.99
CA ILE A 257 17.08 -23.15 -5.64
C ILE A 257 16.84 -23.59 -4.19
N ILE A 258 16.73 -22.64 -3.25
CA ILE A 258 16.66 -22.93 -1.80
C ILE A 258 15.79 -21.88 -1.11
N ASP A 259 14.84 -22.33 -0.31
CA ASP A 259 14.01 -21.46 0.54
C ASP A 259 14.58 -21.40 1.96
N PHE A 260 15.13 -20.25 2.36
CA PHE A 260 15.75 -20.07 3.67
C PHE A 260 14.76 -19.73 4.80
N ARG A 261 13.47 -19.53 4.49
CA ARG A 261 12.43 -19.19 5.48
C ARG A 261 12.29 -20.21 6.62
N PRO A 262 12.42 -21.54 6.41
CA PRO A 262 12.30 -22.53 7.47
C PRO A 262 13.29 -22.35 8.63
N ILE A 263 14.48 -21.80 8.36
CA ILE A 263 15.49 -21.52 9.39
C ILE A 263 15.01 -20.37 10.30
N PHE A 264 14.41 -19.33 9.72
CA PHE A 264 13.82 -18.23 10.49
C PHE A 264 12.61 -18.70 11.28
N ASN A 265 11.80 -19.62 10.74
CA ASN A 265 10.67 -20.20 11.44
C ASN A 265 11.12 -20.99 12.68
N LEU A 266 12.19 -21.79 12.54
CA LEU A 266 12.84 -22.45 13.68
C LEU A 266 13.32 -21.44 14.73
N ALA A 267 14.01 -20.37 14.30
CA ALA A 267 14.52 -19.34 15.20
C ALA A 267 13.40 -18.58 15.93
N MET A 268 12.29 -18.27 15.26
CA MET A 268 11.10 -17.67 15.88
C MET A 268 10.48 -18.61 16.91
N GLN A 269 10.36 -19.90 16.60
CA GLN A 269 9.87 -20.90 17.56
C GLN A 269 10.77 -20.99 18.80
N GLN A 270 12.09 -21.04 18.62
CA GLN A 270 13.07 -21.01 19.71
C GLN A 270 12.93 -19.74 20.57
N ALA A 271 12.76 -18.58 19.93
CA ALA A 271 12.56 -17.31 20.61
C ALA A 271 11.30 -17.30 21.49
N SER A 272 10.17 -17.80 20.96
CA SER A 272 8.87 -17.81 21.65
C SER A 272 8.77 -18.81 22.79
N ARG A 273 9.36 -20.00 22.65
CA ARG A 273 9.23 -21.08 23.66
C ARG A 273 10.25 -20.95 24.81
N GLY A 274 11.35 -20.23 24.61
CA GLY A 274 12.53 -20.31 25.48
C GLY A 274 12.65 -19.28 26.60
N SER A 275 11.63 -18.45 26.89
CA SER A 275 11.77 -17.29 27.81
C SER A 275 13.00 -16.40 27.49
N SER A 276 13.45 -16.41 26.24
CA SER A 276 14.74 -15.88 25.82
C SER A 276 14.81 -14.34 25.95
N SER A 277 13.66 -13.68 26.07
CA SER A 277 13.43 -12.25 25.84
C SER A 277 13.93 -11.78 24.47
N ILE A 278 14.06 -12.71 23.51
CA ILE A 278 14.37 -12.38 22.11
C ILE A 278 13.04 -12.36 21.36
N GLU A 279 12.85 -11.35 20.52
CA GLU A 279 11.64 -11.19 19.70
C GLU A 279 12.01 -10.85 18.27
N PHE A 280 11.36 -11.51 17.31
CA PHE A 280 11.48 -11.20 15.90
C PHE A 280 10.46 -10.15 15.47
N LYS A 281 10.92 -9.11 14.77
CA LYS A 281 10.10 -8.06 14.19
C LYS A 281 10.34 -8.04 12.68
N ILE A 282 9.52 -8.76 11.93
CA ILE A 282 9.79 -9.10 10.52
C ILE A 282 8.93 -8.27 9.57
N GLY A 283 9.55 -7.40 8.77
CA GLY A 283 8.92 -6.70 7.65
C GLY A 283 8.74 -7.63 6.45
N VAL A 284 7.50 -7.83 6.02
CA VAL A 284 7.15 -8.72 4.91
C VAL A 284 6.04 -8.15 4.03
N ARG A 285 6.00 -8.55 2.76
CA ARG A 285 4.86 -8.25 1.87
C ARG A 285 3.64 -9.10 2.24
N PRO A 286 2.42 -8.67 1.85
CA PRO A 286 1.24 -9.52 1.91
C PRO A 286 1.56 -10.85 1.22
N TYR A 287 1.16 -11.96 1.83
CA TYR A 287 1.34 -13.33 1.32
C TYR A 287 2.80 -13.81 1.15
N GLY A 288 3.83 -12.99 1.40
CA GLY A 288 5.24 -13.36 1.17
C GLY A 288 5.83 -14.39 2.15
N TYR A 289 5.06 -14.83 3.14
CA TYR A 289 5.43 -15.88 4.10
C TYR A 289 4.37 -16.99 4.21
N LYS A 290 3.19 -16.83 3.59
CA LYS A 290 2.05 -17.74 3.82
C LYS A 290 2.18 -19.05 3.06
N ASP A 291 2.96 -19.04 1.99
CA ASP A 291 3.28 -20.19 1.15
C ASP A 291 4.32 -21.12 1.79
N ASN A 292 5.10 -20.65 2.79
CA ASN A 292 6.01 -21.51 3.54
C ASN A 292 6.16 -21.07 5.00
N ILE A 293 5.53 -21.83 5.89
CA ILE A 293 5.64 -21.70 7.35
C ILE A 293 6.26 -22.96 7.99
N ASP A 294 6.91 -23.79 7.18
CA ASP A 294 7.51 -25.04 7.64
C ASP A 294 8.74 -24.73 8.50
N ILE A 295 9.07 -25.64 9.42
CA ILE A 295 10.17 -25.47 10.38
C ILE A 295 11.34 -26.37 9.96
N PHE A 296 12.54 -25.80 9.90
CA PHE A 296 13.73 -26.56 9.53
C PHE A 296 13.94 -27.77 10.47
N ARG A 297 14.29 -28.94 9.89
CA ARG A 297 14.44 -30.24 10.59
C ARG A 297 13.19 -30.70 11.36
N SER A 298 12.01 -30.21 11.01
CA SER A 298 10.75 -30.59 11.66
C SER A 298 9.65 -30.82 10.63
N SER A 299 8.73 -31.74 10.94
CA SER A 299 7.45 -31.86 10.22
C SER A 299 6.41 -30.85 10.71
N SER A 300 6.72 -30.09 11.76
CA SER A 300 5.83 -29.06 12.31
C SER A 300 5.89 -27.75 11.53
N LYS A 301 4.84 -26.95 11.69
CA LYS A 301 4.72 -25.60 11.10
C LYS A 301 4.71 -24.56 12.21
N LEU A 302 5.17 -23.35 11.87
CA LEU A 302 5.10 -22.19 12.77
C LEU A 302 3.65 -21.89 13.12
N ASP A 303 3.34 -21.85 14.42
CA ASP A 303 1.99 -21.54 14.89
C ASP A 303 1.79 -20.01 14.91
N LEU A 304 1.17 -19.45 13.86
CA LEU A 304 0.88 -18.02 13.74
C LEU A 304 -0.14 -17.48 14.78
N ALA A 305 -0.76 -18.34 15.59
CA ALA A 305 -1.60 -17.89 16.69
C ALA A 305 -0.82 -17.76 18.01
N LYS A 306 0.21 -18.59 18.20
CA LYS A 306 0.98 -18.66 19.45
C LYS A 306 2.38 -18.08 19.37
N GLU A 307 3.07 -18.32 18.26
CA GLU A 307 4.50 -18.09 18.13
C GLU A 307 4.83 -16.78 17.40
N CYS A 308 3.95 -16.29 16.52
CA CYS A 308 4.15 -15.04 15.78
C CYS A 308 2.83 -14.36 15.40
N SER A 309 2.69 -13.07 15.67
CA SER A 309 1.47 -12.30 15.36
C SER A 309 1.55 -11.56 14.02
N GLU A 310 0.43 -11.46 13.30
CA GLU A 310 0.34 -10.69 12.05
C GLU A 310 -0.14 -9.25 12.33
N ILE A 311 0.70 -8.26 12.02
CA ILE A 311 0.37 -6.84 12.08
C ILE A 311 0.16 -6.33 10.66
N MET A 312 -1.11 -6.24 10.25
CA MET A 312 -1.51 -5.82 8.90
C MET A 312 -1.42 -4.29 8.76
N ILE A 313 -0.25 -3.77 8.40
CA ILE A 313 -0.01 -2.32 8.23
C ILE A 313 -0.95 -1.73 7.17
N ASP A 314 -1.29 -2.48 6.12
CA ASP A 314 -2.24 -2.07 5.08
C ASP A 314 -3.64 -1.73 5.62
N GLU A 315 -4.04 -2.36 6.72
CA GLU A 315 -5.29 -2.07 7.41
C GLU A 315 -5.11 -0.89 8.37
N ILE A 316 -4.04 -0.89 9.16
CA ILE A 316 -3.80 0.13 10.19
C ILE A 316 -3.56 1.52 9.56
N ILE A 317 -2.90 1.58 8.39
CA ILE A 317 -2.63 2.85 7.71
C ILE A 317 -3.91 3.60 7.34
N LYS A 318 -5.06 2.93 7.23
CA LYS A 318 -6.34 3.57 6.93
C LYS A 318 -6.68 4.64 7.97
N ASP A 319 -6.22 4.47 9.21
CA ASP A 319 -6.53 5.33 10.34
C ASP A 319 -5.60 6.55 10.43
N TYR A 320 -4.36 6.43 9.96
CA TYR A 320 -3.34 7.47 10.12
C TYR A 320 -2.81 8.08 8.81
N TYR A 321 -3.08 7.49 7.64
CA TYR A 321 -2.51 7.92 6.36
C TYR A 321 -2.65 9.42 6.09
N LYS A 322 -3.85 9.97 6.37
CA LYS A 322 -4.13 11.40 6.18
C LYS A 322 -3.24 12.27 7.07
N LYS A 323 -3.08 11.90 8.35
CA LYS A 323 -2.23 12.64 9.29
C LYS A 323 -0.78 12.54 8.87
N PHE A 324 -0.34 11.33 8.53
CA PHE A 324 1.02 11.04 8.09
C PHE A 324 1.45 11.89 6.89
N ILE A 325 0.72 11.84 5.77
CA ILE A 325 1.12 12.61 4.59
C ILE A 325 1.00 14.13 4.81
N ASN A 326 0.04 14.58 5.65
CA ASN A 326 -0.09 16.00 5.97
C ASN A 326 1.14 16.46 6.76
N ASN A 327 1.57 15.69 7.76
CA ASN A 327 2.77 15.98 8.53
C ASN A 327 4.02 16.00 7.63
N LEU A 328 4.19 14.99 6.78
CA LEU A 328 5.30 14.95 5.82
C LEU A 328 5.30 16.17 4.90
N THR A 329 4.16 16.49 4.29
CA THR A 329 4.04 17.62 3.35
C THR A 329 4.34 18.95 4.04
N GLN A 330 3.83 19.14 5.26
CA GLN A 330 4.09 20.35 6.02
C GLN A 330 5.57 20.48 6.38
N LYS A 331 6.24 19.39 6.79
CA LYS A 331 7.69 19.39 7.02
C LYS A 331 8.49 19.76 5.77
N CYS A 332 8.08 19.30 4.58
CA CYS A 332 8.69 19.73 3.32
C CYS A 332 8.50 21.23 3.08
N PHE A 333 7.28 21.72 3.32
CA PHE A 333 6.91 23.11 3.07
C PHE A 333 7.61 24.06 4.04
N ASP A 334 7.72 23.70 5.32
CA ASP A 334 8.35 24.53 6.34
C ASP A 334 9.87 24.67 6.16
N GLN A 335 10.50 23.71 5.47
CA GLN A 335 11.91 23.77 5.07
C GLN A 335 12.13 24.69 3.85
N ASN A 336 11.07 25.09 3.14
CA ASN A 336 11.15 25.94 1.96
C ASN A 336 10.53 27.32 2.26
N PRO A 337 11.31 28.42 2.19
CA PRO A 337 10.82 29.76 2.53
C PRO A 337 9.57 30.21 1.76
N GLU A 338 9.42 29.82 0.49
CA GLU A 338 8.25 30.21 -0.36
C GLU A 338 6.96 29.49 0.06
N LEU A 339 7.09 28.30 0.65
CA LEU A 339 5.94 27.43 0.98
C LEU A 339 5.63 27.36 2.47
N LYS A 340 6.50 27.91 3.33
CA LYS A 340 6.36 27.86 4.78
C LYS A 340 4.97 28.36 5.22
N GLY A 341 4.28 27.55 6.02
CA GLY A 341 2.94 27.86 6.52
C GLY A 341 1.77 27.76 5.50
N LYS A 342 2.01 27.39 4.24
CA LYS A 342 0.95 27.23 3.23
C LYS A 342 0.19 25.91 3.42
N ASP A 343 -1.14 25.90 3.20
CA ASP A 343 -1.89 24.64 3.10
C ASP A 343 -1.62 24.01 1.72
N PRO A 344 -1.27 22.71 1.64
CA PRO A 344 -1.11 22.01 0.36
C PRO A 344 -2.31 22.14 -0.60
N LYS A 345 -3.53 22.35 -0.09
CA LYS A 345 -4.73 22.60 -0.92
C LYS A 345 -4.69 23.94 -1.67
N GLU A 346 -3.92 24.91 -1.19
CA GLU A 346 -3.71 26.20 -1.86
C GLU A 346 -2.77 26.06 -3.05
N ILE A 347 -1.76 25.20 -2.92
CA ILE A 347 -0.75 24.94 -3.96
C ILE A 347 -1.31 24.01 -5.03
N PHE A 348 -1.87 22.86 -4.65
CA PHE A 348 -2.36 21.86 -5.60
C PHE A 348 -3.81 22.16 -5.99
N TYR A 349 -3.98 22.95 -7.05
CA TYR A 349 -5.29 23.34 -7.55
C TYR A 349 -6.15 22.14 -7.94
N ARG A 350 -7.40 22.14 -7.49
CA ARG A 350 -8.41 21.13 -7.80
C ARG A 350 -9.37 21.68 -8.86
N MET A 351 -9.32 21.11 -10.05
CA MET A 351 -10.26 21.44 -11.12
C MET A 351 -11.68 20.99 -10.76
N SER A 352 -12.67 21.85 -10.98
CA SER A 352 -14.07 21.47 -10.84
C SER A 352 -14.52 20.62 -12.04
N PRO A 353 -15.51 19.72 -11.87
CA PRO A 353 -16.10 18.99 -13.00
C PRO A 353 -16.55 19.90 -14.15
N VAL A 354 -17.06 21.09 -13.85
CA VAL A 354 -17.48 22.07 -14.85
C VAL A 354 -16.28 22.59 -15.64
N ASP A 355 -15.18 22.91 -14.97
CA ASP A 355 -13.97 23.42 -15.64
C ASP A 355 -13.29 22.32 -16.48
N GLU A 356 -13.37 21.07 -16.03
CA GLU A 356 -12.94 19.90 -16.79
C GLU A 356 -13.75 19.75 -18.09
N VAL A 357 -15.08 19.84 -18.03
CA VAL A 357 -15.94 19.82 -19.22
C VAL A 357 -15.64 21.00 -20.16
N LYS A 358 -15.47 22.21 -19.61
CA LYS A 358 -15.09 23.38 -20.42
C LYS A 358 -13.77 23.17 -21.16
N ARG A 359 -12.79 22.53 -20.52
CA ARG A 359 -11.51 22.19 -21.15
C ARG A 359 -11.69 21.21 -22.31
N TYR A 360 -12.58 20.22 -22.17
CA TYR A 360 -12.87 19.29 -23.24
C TYR A 360 -13.57 19.95 -24.45
N ILE A 361 -14.48 20.90 -24.20
CA ILE A 361 -15.25 21.54 -25.26
C ILE A 361 -14.46 22.65 -25.96
N GLY A 362 -13.70 23.44 -25.19
CA GLY A 362 -13.05 24.67 -25.64
C GLY A 362 -12.01 24.52 -26.75
N ARG A 363 -11.51 23.30 -27.04
CA ARG A 363 -10.50 23.04 -28.08
C ARG A 363 -11.04 22.50 -29.41
N THR A 364 -12.36 22.42 -29.58
CA THR A 364 -12.95 21.80 -30.79
C THR A 364 -13.55 22.85 -31.71
N ASP A 365 -13.09 22.90 -32.96
CA ASP A 365 -13.45 23.98 -33.90
C ASP A 365 -14.70 23.73 -34.75
N THR A 366 -15.24 22.50 -34.81
CA THR A 366 -16.36 22.24 -35.76
C THR A 366 -17.50 21.35 -35.25
N LYS A 367 -17.26 20.32 -34.43
CA LYS A 367 -18.31 19.35 -34.02
C LYS A 367 -19.10 19.71 -32.76
N THR A 368 -18.89 20.91 -32.19
CA THR A 368 -19.43 21.30 -30.88
C THR A 368 -20.26 22.57 -30.89
N LYS A 369 -20.67 23.08 -32.07
CA LYS A 369 -21.52 24.29 -32.14
C LYS A 369 -22.73 24.23 -31.20
N HIS A 370 -23.38 23.07 -31.09
CA HIS A 370 -24.55 22.87 -30.22
C HIS A 370 -24.22 22.92 -28.71
N LEU A 371 -23.08 22.35 -28.29
CA LEU A 371 -22.66 22.40 -26.88
C LEU A 371 -22.02 23.74 -26.52
N LYS A 372 -21.28 24.38 -27.45
CA LYS A 372 -20.81 25.76 -27.31
C LYS A 372 -22.00 26.72 -27.14
N LYS A 373 -23.07 26.55 -27.94
CA LYS A 373 -24.34 27.29 -27.79
C LYS A 373 -24.99 27.04 -26.43
N PHE A 374 -25.12 25.79 -25.99
CA PHE A 374 -25.61 25.45 -24.63
C PHE A 374 -24.82 26.18 -23.53
N PHE A 375 -23.48 26.10 -23.55
CA PHE A 375 -22.65 26.76 -22.54
C PHE A 375 -22.66 28.28 -22.64
N HIS A 376 -22.81 28.83 -23.85
CA HIS A 376 -22.97 30.27 -24.07
C HIS A 376 -24.31 30.77 -23.52
N ASP A 377 -25.40 30.05 -23.79
CA ASP A 377 -26.75 30.39 -23.33
C ASP A 377 -26.90 30.24 -21.81
N VAL A 378 -26.25 29.23 -21.22
CA VAL A 378 -26.13 29.06 -19.75
C VAL A 378 -25.24 30.12 -19.10
N LYS A 379 -24.29 30.71 -19.85
CA LYS A 379 -23.42 31.79 -19.37
C LYS A 379 -24.09 33.17 -19.48
N PHE A 380 -24.94 33.36 -20.48
CA PHE A 380 -25.69 34.60 -20.72
C PHE A 380 -26.97 34.71 -19.87
N LYS A 381 -27.65 33.59 -19.59
CA LYS A 381 -28.73 33.55 -18.60
C LYS A 381 -28.14 33.24 -17.24
N HIS A 382 -27.91 34.28 -16.44
CA HIS A 382 -27.46 34.19 -15.04
C HIS A 382 -28.05 32.96 -14.34
N ILE A 383 -27.22 31.95 -14.04
CA ILE A 383 -27.60 30.76 -13.25
C ILE A 383 -28.15 31.13 -11.87
N TYR A 384 -27.98 32.38 -11.44
CA TYR A 384 -28.55 32.93 -10.21
C TYR A 384 -29.98 33.47 -10.33
N SER A 385 -30.56 33.56 -11.54
CA SER A 385 -31.91 34.13 -11.78
C SER A 385 -32.82 33.30 -12.68
N VAL A 386 -32.39 32.13 -13.15
CA VAL A 386 -33.27 31.25 -13.96
C VAL A 386 -34.18 30.46 -13.03
N ASN A 387 -35.51 30.65 -13.18
CA ASN A 387 -36.51 29.82 -12.52
C ASN A 387 -36.22 28.33 -12.83
N ARG A 388 -36.23 27.50 -11.78
CA ARG A 388 -36.18 26.04 -11.83
C ARG A 388 -37.05 25.44 -12.95
N ASP A 389 -38.22 26.00 -13.21
CA ASP A 389 -39.15 25.53 -14.25
C ASP A 389 -38.63 25.80 -15.66
N SER A 390 -37.92 26.91 -15.89
CA SER A 390 -37.30 27.20 -17.20
C SER A 390 -36.11 26.30 -17.49
N ILE A 391 -35.37 25.89 -16.45
CA ILE A 391 -34.34 24.85 -16.56
C ILE A 391 -35.01 23.51 -16.90
N ILE A 392 -36.06 23.12 -16.18
CA ILE A 392 -36.83 21.88 -16.44
C ILE A 392 -37.42 21.87 -17.86
N GLN A 393 -38.04 22.96 -18.30
CA GLN A 393 -38.67 23.05 -19.61
C GLN A 393 -37.65 23.00 -20.75
N PHE A 394 -36.52 23.69 -20.61
CA PHE A 394 -35.41 23.62 -21.56
C PHE A 394 -34.77 22.22 -21.63
N ILE A 395 -34.73 21.49 -20.50
CA ILE A 395 -34.30 20.09 -20.47
C ILE A 395 -35.28 19.20 -21.22
N VAL A 396 -36.59 19.40 -20.97
CA VAL A 396 -37.66 18.65 -21.63
C VAL A 396 -37.59 18.87 -23.15
N GLU A 397 -37.41 20.11 -23.59
CA GLU A 397 -37.20 20.48 -25.01
C GLU A 397 -35.97 19.81 -25.61
N LEU A 398 -34.81 19.86 -24.93
CA LEU A 398 -33.58 19.19 -25.35
C LEU A 398 -33.68 17.66 -25.37
N THR A 399 -34.54 17.05 -24.54
CA THR A 399 -34.78 15.60 -24.55
C THR A 399 -35.77 15.16 -25.63
N ASN A 400 -36.64 16.07 -26.08
CA ASN A 400 -37.66 15.83 -27.09
C ASN A 400 -37.15 16.07 -28.52
N GLU A 401 -36.13 16.91 -28.72
CA GLU A 401 -35.41 16.97 -29.99
C GLU A 401 -34.62 15.67 -30.25
N ILE A 402 -34.56 15.26 -31.52
CA ILE A 402 -33.93 14.02 -32.03
C ILE A 402 -32.40 14.10 -31.90
N TYR A 403 -31.90 14.20 -30.67
CA TYR A 403 -30.48 14.08 -30.41
C TYR A 403 -30.11 12.61 -30.28
N PRO A 404 -28.94 12.18 -30.81
CA PRO A 404 -28.43 10.83 -30.61
C PRO A 404 -28.40 10.51 -29.11
N VAL A 405 -28.68 9.26 -28.72
CA VAL A 405 -28.70 8.77 -27.31
C VAL A 405 -27.50 9.27 -26.48
N LYS A 406 -26.35 9.47 -27.12
CA LYS A 406 -25.15 10.08 -26.54
C LYS A 406 -25.42 11.47 -25.92
N CYS A 407 -26.16 12.38 -26.56
CA CYS A 407 -26.44 13.72 -26.04
C CYS A 407 -27.34 13.74 -24.79
N ARG A 408 -28.26 12.78 -24.64
CA ARG A 408 -29.15 12.71 -23.46
C ARG A 408 -28.39 12.47 -22.15
N ILE A 409 -27.41 11.56 -22.17
CA ILE A 409 -26.56 11.25 -21.01
C ILE A 409 -25.74 12.49 -20.57
N TRP A 410 -25.38 13.34 -21.52
CA TRP A 410 -24.55 14.52 -21.29
C TRP A 410 -25.34 15.66 -20.66
N ILE A 411 -26.57 15.84 -21.11
CA ILE A 411 -27.53 16.76 -20.51
C ILE A 411 -27.83 16.32 -19.08
N GLN A 412 -28.14 15.03 -18.85
CA GLN A 412 -28.38 14.46 -17.52
C GLN A 412 -27.20 14.65 -16.56
N THR A 413 -25.98 14.59 -17.07
CA THR A 413 -24.76 14.83 -16.30
C THR A 413 -24.58 16.28 -15.93
N LEU A 414 -24.76 17.18 -16.89
CA LEU A 414 -24.71 18.61 -16.65
C LEU A 414 -25.76 19.02 -15.63
N LEU A 415 -26.95 18.40 -15.68
CA LEU A 415 -27.99 18.57 -14.68
C LEU A 415 -27.59 18.06 -13.31
N ALA A 416 -26.99 16.88 -13.22
CA ALA A 416 -26.49 16.37 -11.94
C ALA A 416 -25.42 17.31 -11.34
N ILE A 417 -24.57 17.92 -12.17
CA ILE A 417 -23.54 18.88 -11.74
C ILE A 417 -24.17 20.22 -11.29
N ILE A 418 -25.18 20.71 -12.03
CA ILE A 418 -25.91 21.96 -11.70
C ILE A 418 -26.70 21.77 -10.39
N ILE A 419 -27.41 20.65 -10.25
CA ILE A 419 -28.15 20.27 -9.04
C ILE A 419 -27.20 20.12 -7.83
N GLU A 420 -26.02 19.51 -8.01
CA GLU A 420 -25.01 19.41 -6.92
C GLU A 420 -24.55 20.79 -6.43
N LYS A 421 -24.34 21.75 -7.34
CA LYS A 421 -23.96 23.13 -6.99
C LYS A 421 -25.11 23.90 -6.31
N ASP A 422 -26.33 23.79 -6.83
CA ASP A 422 -27.50 24.45 -6.26
C ASP A 422 -27.81 23.93 -4.84
N LEU A 423 -27.71 22.60 -4.63
CA LEU A 423 -27.86 21.99 -3.30
C LEU A 423 -26.76 22.40 -2.32
N GLN A 424 -25.52 22.62 -2.77
CA GLN A 424 -24.44 23.10 -1.89
C GLN A 424 -24.64 24.56 -1.46
N HIS A 425 -25.22 25.40 -2.33
CA HIS A 425 -25.60 26.77 -2.00
C HIS A 425 -26.82 26.83 -1.07
N LYS A 426 -27.92 26.13 -1.40
CA LYS A 426 -29.18 26.15 -0.63
C LYS A 426 -29.10 25.48 0.74
N ASN A 427 -28.19 24.53 0.96
CA ASN A 427 -27.95 23.95 2.29
C ASN A 427 -27.39 24.95 3.31
N ARG A 428 -27.01 26.17 2.91
CA ARG A 428 -26.71 27.27 3.84
C ARG A 428 -27.94 28.09 4.23
N GLU A 429 -29.06 27.98 3.52
CA GLU A 429 -30.20 28.90 3.68
C GLU A 429 -31.55 28.21 4.00
N ILE A 430 -31.82 26.95 3.62
CA ILE A 430 -33.20 26.41 3.76
C ILE A 430 -33.23 24.91 4.11
N VAL A 431 -33.81 24.57 5.27
CA VAL A 431 -33.98 23.18 5.77
C VAL A 431 -35.33 22.56 5.36
N THR A 432 -36.34 23.35 5.00
CA THR A 432 -37.73 22.86 4.80
C THR A 432 -38.09 22.52 3.35
N GLN A 433 -37.48 23.13 2.33
CA GLN A 433 -37.74 22.82 0.90
C GLN A 433 -36.99 21.57 0.38
N SER A 434 -36.16 20.94 1.22
CA SER A 434 -35.31 19.81 0.83
C SER A 434 -36.09 18.56 0.41
N ASN A 435 -37.27 18.31 0.96
CA ASN A 435 -38.03 17.08 0.69
C ASN A 435 -38.73 17.11 -0.67
N GLU A 436 -39.31 18.25 -1.04
CA GLU A 436 -39.97 18.43 -2.33
C GLU A 436 -38.96 18.51 -3.48
N ILE A 437 -37.80 19.11 -3.25
CA ILE A 437 -36.67 19.09 -4.20
C ILE A 437 -36.17 17.66 -4.38
N LYS A 438 -36.00 16.90 -3.29
CA LYS A 438 -35.59 15.50 -3.33
C LYS A 438 -36.59 14.64 -4.10
N GLN A 439 -37.88 14.78 -3.82
CA GLN A 439 -38.94 14.03 -4.48
C GLN A 439 -39.02 14.34 -5.98
N ASN A 440 -38.79 15.60 -6.36
CA ASN A 440 -38.74 16.02 -7.75
C ASN A 440 -37.47 15.55 -8.48
N ILE A 441 -36.30 15.58 -7.84
CA ILE A 441 -35.08 15.01 -8.41
C ILE A 441 -35.22 13.49 -8.53
N ASP A 442 -35.80 12.81 -7.53
CA ASP A 442 -36.10 11.39 -7.58
C ASP A 442 -37.09 11.08 -8.71
N ASN A 443 -38.07 11.94 -8.96
CA ASN A 443 -38.99 11.79 -10.10
C ASN A 443 -38.28 12.03 -11.43
N ILE A 444 -37.41 13.03 -11.55
CA ILE A 444 -36.62 13.31 -12.76
C ILE A 444 -35.65 12.16 -13.03
N ILE A 445 -34.93 11.66 -12.01
CA ILE A 445 -34.03 10.52 -12.11
C ILE A 445 -34.82 9.25 -12.44
N LYS A 446 -35.96 8.98 -11.79
CA LYS A 446 -36.84 7.85 -12.14
C LYS A 446 -37.34 7.96 -13.58
N ARG A 447 -37.64 9.15 -14.08
CA ARG A 447 -38.08 9.38 -15.47
C ARG A 447 -36.92 9.18 -16.46
N ILE A 448 -35.74 9.71 -16.14
CA ILE A 448 -34.47 9.48 -16.87
C ILE A 448 -34.11 7.99 -16.91
N CYS A 449 -34.25 7.29 -15.79
CA CYS A 449 -34.01 5.87 -15.67
C CYS A 449 -35.07 5.06 -16.42
N ARG A 450 -36.37 5.41 -16.33
CA ARG A 450 -37.46 4.77 -17.09
C ARG A 450 -37.24 4.87 -18.61
N VAL A 451 -36.86 6.04 -19.13
CA VAL A 451 -36.52 6.21 -20.57
C VAL A 451 -35.33 5.34 -21.02
N ASN A 452 -34.45 4.93 -20.11
CA ASN A 452 -33.37 3.96 -20.37
C ASN A 452 -33.73 2.51 -20.00
N LEU A 453 -34.81 2.29 -19.24
CA LEU A 453 -35.26 1.01 -18.71
C LEU A 453 -36.50 0.45 -19.43
N ASP A 454 -37.08 1.15 -20.42
CA ASP A 454 -38.15 0.60 -21.28
C ASP A 454 -37.69 -0.57 -22.20
N LYS A 455 -36.51 -1.15 -21.92
CA LYS A 455 -36.07 -2.49 -22.37
C LYS A 455 -36.04 -3.55 -21.26
N CYS A 456 -36.59 -3.28 -20.09
CA CYS A 456 -36.55 -4.16 -18.93
C CYS A 456 -37.98 -4.44 -18.42
N PRO A 457 -38.47 -5.69 -18.45
CA PRO A 457 -39.84 -5.99 -18.07
C PRO A 457 -40.01 -6.12 -16.55
N GLU A 458 -41.02 -5.38 -16.07
CA GLU A 458 -41.89 -5.58 -14.89
C GLU A 458 -41.46 -5.22 -13.44
N LYS A 459 -42.13 -4.16 -12.97
CA LYS A 459 -42.92 -4.00 -11.74
C LYS A 459 -42.47 -4.72 -10.45
N SER A 460 -41.97 -3.93 -9.49
CA SER A 460 -42.46 -4.07 -8.11
C SER A 460 -42.44 -2.73 -7.36
N ASP A 461 -43.64 -2.28 -6.98
CA ASP A 461 -43.88 -1.18 -6.06
C ASP A 461 -43.59 -1.65 -4.63
N LYS A 462 -42.40 -1.34 -4.11
CA LYS A 462 -42.14 -1.27 -2.66
C LYS A 462 -40.91 -0.42 -2.40
N CYS A 463 -41.16 0.87 -2.13
CA CYS A 463 -40.15 1.87 -1.85
C CYS A 463 -39.50 1.62 -0.48
N TYR A 464 -38.21 1.28 -0.48
CA TYR A 464 -37.35 1.23 0.70
C TYR A 464 -37.05 2.64 1.20
N CYS A 465 -37.78 3.11 2.22
CA CYS A 465 -37.47 4.34 2.94
C CYS A 465 -37.42 4.06 4.45
N SER A 466 -36.31 3.50 4.94
CA SER A 466 -36.04 3.45 6.39
C SER A 466 -34.58 3.13 6.75
N LYS A 467 -33.58 3.94 6.36
CA LYS A 467 -32.26 3.92 7.03
C LYS A 467 -31.63 5.31 7.19
N LYS A 468 -31.39 5.65 8.48
CA LYS A 468 -30.54 6.69 9.09
C LYS A 468 -30.17 7.88 8.17
N SER A 469 -31.02 8.91 8.20
CA SER A 469 -30.68 10.25 7.72
C SER A 469 -29.58 10.86 8.59
N ASP A 470 -28.57 11.46 7.97
CA ASP A 470 -27.64 12.37 8.63
C ASP A 470 -28.45 13.58 9.13
N LYS A 471 -28.56 13.74 10.45
CA LYS A 471 -29.44 14.72 11.12
C LYS A 471 -29.23 16.18 10.69
N LYS A 472 -28.10 16.51 10.02
CA LYS A 472 -27.77 17.89 9.63
C LYS A 472 -28.17 18.31 8.22
N THR A 473 -28.51 17.40 7.30
CA THR A 473 -28.84 17.81 5.90
C THR A 473 -30.02 17.09 5.25
N GLY A 474 -30.65 16.08 5.89
CA GLY A 474 -31.83 15.37 5.34
C GLY A 474 -31.60 14.55 4.05
N ILE A 475 -30.47 14.76 3.38
CA ILE A 475 -30.08 14.06 2.15
C ILE A 475 -29.40 12.73 2.52
N ASP A 476 -29.90 11.64 1.94
CA ASP A 476 -29.34 10.30 2.10
C ASP A 476 -27.91 10.25 1.52
N GLN A 477 -26.95 9.78 2.31
CA GLN A 477 -25.56 9.58 1.89
C GLN A 477 -25.46 8.62 0.69
N SER A 478 -26.40 7.69 0.55
CA SER A 478 -26.54 6.80 -0.61
C SER A 478 -26.77 7.60 -1.90
N PHE A 479 -27.67 8.57 -1.84
CA PHE A 479 -28.03 9.43 -2.96
C PHE A 479 -26.87 10.31 -3.42
N ARG A 480 -26.17 10.97 -2.48
CA ARG A 480 -24.96 11.76 -2.79
C ARG A 480 -23.87 10.92 -3.47
N THR A 481 -23.73 9.67 -3.04
CA THR A 481 -22.79 8.73 -3.64
C THR A 481 -23.19 8.41 -5.08
N LYS A 482 -24.48 8.16 -5.34
CA LYS A 482 -24.98 7.86 -6.69
C LYS A 482 -24.84 9.04 -7.65
N ILE A 483 -25.10 10.27 -7.21
CA ILE A 483 -24.85 11.47 -8.02
C ILE A 483 -23.38 11.59 -8.40
N LYS A 484 -22.48 11.40 -7.43
CA LYS A 484 -21.04 11.44 -7.67
C LYS A 484 -20.60 10.38 -8.68
N GLU A 485 -21.15 9.16 -8.56
CA GLU A 485 -20.98 8.05 -9.48
C GLU A 485 -21.36 8.42 -10.92
N ILE A 486 -22.57 8.95 -11.12
CA ILE A 486 -23.09 9.36 -12.43
C ILE A 486 -22.22 10.48 -13.02
N ARG A 487 -21.89 11.48 -12.21
CA ARG A 487 -21.02 12.59 -12.61
C ARG A 487 -19.66 12.10 -13.09
N ASP A 488 -19.03 11.21 -12.33
CA ASP A 488 -17.71 10.69 -12.67
C ASP A 488 -17.76 9.86 -13.98
N ALA A 489 -18.76 8.98 -14.17
CA ALA A 489 -18.97 8.25 -15.44
C ALA A 489 -19.01 9.17 -16.63
N ALA A 490 -19.82 10.21 -16.51
CA ALA A 490 -20.09 11.06 -17.62
C ALA A 490 -18.88 11.91 -17.99
N LEU A 491 -18.06 12.33 -17.03
CA LEU A 491 -16.77 12.95 -17.36
C LEU A 491 -15.90 12.02 -18.22
N PHE A 492 -15.94 10.70 -17.98
CA PHE A 492 -15.24 9.73 -18.83
C PHE A 492 -15.88 9.59 -20.21
N LEU A 493 -17.21 9.50 -20.32
CA LEU A 493 -17.89 9.49 -21.63
C LEU A 493 -17.62 10.76 -22.42
N ILE A 494 -17.55 11.89 -21.72
CA ILE A 494 -17.21 13.20 -22.27
C ILE A 494 -15.82 13.19 -22.85
N SER A 495 -14.85 12.77 -22.04
CA SER A 495 -13.46 12.66 -22.46
C SER A 495 -13.26 11.69 -23.63
N ASP A 496 -14.07 10.63 -23.74
CA ASP A 496 -13.91 9.61 -24.78
C ASP A 496 -14.46 10.08 -26.13
N SER A 497 -15.51 10.90 -26.09
CA SER A 497 -16.14 11.45 -27.30
C SER A 497 -15.33 12.58 -27.92
N TYR A 498 -14.45 13.22 -27.15
CA TYR A 498 -13.54 14.23 -27.65
C TYR A 498 -12.11 13.67 -27.67
N LYS A 499 -11.49 13.58 -28.84
CA LYS A 499 -10.11 13.10 -29.00
C LYS A 499 -9.10 14.05 -28.33
N HIS A 500 -8.99 14.00 -27.00
CA HIS A 500 -8.01 14.72 -26.20
C HIS A 500 -6.91 13.78 -25.75
N ASP A 501 -5.70 14.35 -25.60
CA ASP A 501 -4.57 13.63 -25.00
C ASP A 501 -4.85 13.23 -23.55
N ILE A 502 -5.68 14.00 -22.83
CA ILE A 502 -6.04 13.77 -21.44
C ILE A 502 -7.45 13.18 -21.36
N LYS A 503 -7.53 11.90 -20.98
CA LYS A 503 -8.80 11.19 -20.78
C LYS A 503 -9.49 11.56 -19.48
N LYS A 504 -8.77 12.05 -18.47
CA LYS A 504 -9.35 12.44 -17.19
C LYS A 504 -8.40 13.38 -16.48
N PHE A 505 -8.92 14.46 -15.90
CA PHE A 505 -8.08 15.31 -15.06
C PHE A 505 -7.93 14.72 -13.65
N TYR A 506 -6.69 14.48 -13.25
CA TYR A 506 -6.32 14.04 -11.91
C TYR A 506 -5.67 15.22 -11.20
N THR A 507 -6.47 16.04 -10.50
CA THR A 507 -6.01 17.33 -9.96
C THR A 507 -6.40 17.56 -8.51
N GLY A 508 -5.51 18.22 -7.81
CA GLY A 508 -5.67 18.67 -6.44
C GLY A 508 -5.14 17.69 -5.40
N TYR A 509 -4.79 18.24 -4.24
CA TYR A 509 -4.19 17.51 -3.12
C TYR A 509 -4.94 16.23 -2.73
N LYS A 510 -6.27 16.30 -2.65
CA LYS A 510 -7.12 15.14 -2.30
C LYS A 510 -7.02 14.02 -3.33
N VAL A 511 -6.91 14.35 -4.62
CA VAL A 511 -6.84 13.37 -5.71
C VAL A 511 -5.46 12.72 -5.73
N ILE A 512 -4.38 13.48 -5.57
CA ILE A 512 -3.01 12.95 -5.47
C ILE A 512 -2.93 11.92 -4.33
N ARG A 513 -3.48 12.25 -3.16
CA ARG A 513 -3.60 11.33 -2.02
C ARG A 513 -4.44 10.08 -2.32
N GLN A 514 -5.47 10.18 -3.15
CA GLN A 514 -6.29 9.02 -3.49
C GLN A 514 -5.57 8.10 -4.47
N VAL A 515 -4.91 8.68 -5.48
CA VAL A 515 -4.13 7.98 -6.51
C VAL A 515 -2.93 7.25 -5.90
N SER A 516 -2.31 7.80 -4.85
CA SER A 516 -1.19 7.13 -4.18
C SER A 516 -1.57 5.82 -3.49
N SER A 517 -2.86 5.47 -3.39
CA SER A 517 -3.33 4.19 -2.84
C SER A 517 -2.83 3.87 -1.43
N ARG A 518 -2.70 4.92 -0.60
CA ARG A 518 -2.12 4.82 0.75
C ARG A 518 -0.64 4.41 0.79
N ILE A 519 0.05 4.42 -0.35
CA ILE A 519 1.49 4.20 -0.44
C ILE A 519 2.17 5.57 -0.38
N VAL A 520 2.96 5.81 0.65
CA VAL A 520 3.62 7.11 0.87
C VAL A 520 4.67 7.39 -0.19
N LEU A 521 5.42 6.37 -0.61
CA LEU A 521 6.41 6.53 -1.67
C LEU A 521 5.79 7.08 -2.97
N ASN A 522 4.67 6.49 -3.41
CA ASN A 522 3.91 6.97 -4.58
C ASN A 522 3.46 8.42 -4.41
N TYR A 523 3.00 8.78 -3.21
CA TYR A 523 2.56 10.13 -2.90
C TYR A 523 3.70 11.15 -3.03
N ILE A 524 4.84 10.88 -2.40
CA ILE A 524 6.02 11.74 -2.41
C ILE A 524 6.61 11.87 -3.82
N GLU A 525 6.74 10.76 -4.56
CA GLU A 525 7.24 10.78 -5.93
C GLU A 525 6.37 11.63 -6.86
N MET A 526 5.04 11.56 -6.71
CA MET A 526 4.11 12.40 -7.46
C MET A 526 4.29 13.88 -7.11
N LEU A 527 4.36 14.22 -5.82
CA LEU A 527 4.58 15.62 -5.42
C LEU A 527 5.92 16.17 -5.90
N SER A 528 7.00 15.39 -5.75
CA SER A 528 8.32 15.76 -6.27
C SER A 528 8.25 16.02 -7.76
N SER A 529 7.71 15.08 -8.54
CA SER A 529 7.64 15.21 -9.99
C SER A 529 6.76 16.38 -10.45
N ILE A 530 5.69 16.69 -9.71
CA ILE A 530 4.83 17.84 -10.00
C ILE A 530 5.61 19.15 -9.77
N MET A 531 6.34 19.24 -8.66
CA MET A 531 7.15 20.42 -8.35
C MET A 531 8.35 20.57 -9.30
N ASP A 532 8.99 19.48 -9.70
CA ASP A 532 10.07 19.50 -10.70
C ASP A 532 9.55 20.04 -12.04
N GLU A 533 8.43 19.52 -12.55
CA GLU A 533 7.83 19.98 -13.81
C GLU A 533 7.37 21.44 -13.73
N LYS A 534 6.91 21.87 -12.56
CA LYS A 534 6.52 23.26 -12.28
C LYS A 534 7.74 24.21 -12.35
N LEU A 535 8.82 23.86 -11.66
CA LEU A 535 10.06 24.63 -11.66
C LEU A 535 10.72 24.68 -13.05
N LEU A 536 10.69 23.55 -13.79
CA LEU A 536 11.21 23.48 -15.17
C LEU A 536 10.47 24.42 -16.13
N ARG A 537 9.23 24.79 -15.83
CA ARG A 537 8.43 25.76 -16.60
C ARG A 537 8.60 27.20 -16.14
N GLY A 538 9.43 27.45 -15.13
CA GLY A 538 9.62 28.77 -14.52
C GLY A 538 8.44 29.23 -13.66
N GLU A 539 7.52 28.34 -13.26
CA GLU A 539 6.42 28.70 -12.36
C GLU A 539 6.92 28.81 -10.91
N GLU A 540 6.44 29.80 -10.14
CA GLU A 540 6.81 30.02 -8.74
C GLU A 540 6.21 28.97 -7.80
N LEU A 541 6.91 28.55 -6.74
CA LEU A 541 6.48 27.40 -5.93
C LEU A 541 5.14 27.63 -5.21
N ASP A 542 4.88 28.85 -4.75
CA ASP A 542 3.69 29.26 -4.01
C ASP A 542 2.44 29.44 -4.89
N MET A 543 2.61 29.56 -6.21
CA MET A 543 1.48 29.65 -7.14
C MET A 543 0.67 28.35 -7.23
N LYS A 544 -0.61 28.46 -7.62
CA LYS A 544 -1.46 27.30 -7.89
C LYS A 544 -0.91 26.48 -9.06
N THR A 545 -0.62 25.20 -8.82
CA THR A 545 -0.10 24.30 -9.87
C THR A 545 -1.12 24.11 -10.99
N ASN A 546 -0.68 24.26 -12.23
CA ASN A 546 -1.49 24.01 -13.41
C ASN A 546 -2.12 22.58 -13.41
N PRO A 547 -3.45 22.45 -13.60
CA PRO A 547 -4.15 21.17 -13.76
C PRO A 547 -3.49 20.17 -14.71
N ILE A 548 -2.96 20.68 -15.82
CA ILE A 548 -2.40 19.87 -16.90
C ILE A 548 -1.08 19.24 -16.43
N ILE A 549 -0.25 20.01 -15.71
CA ILE A 549 1.00 19.51 -15.12
C ILE A 549 0.70 18.38 -14.15
N GLN A 550 -0.21 18.61 -13.19
CA GLN A 550 -0.60 17.61 -12.19
C GLN A 550 -1.07 16.30 -12.86
N THR A 551 -1.97 16.43 -13.85
CA THR A 551 -2.54 15.28 -14.55
C THR A 551 -1.49 14.51 -15.35
N LYS A 552 -0.67 15.20 -16.16
CA LYS A 552 0.37 14.57 -16.98
C LYS A 552 1.43 13.87 -16.14
N VAL A 553 1.83 14.48 -15.03
CA VAL A 553 2.80 13.86 -14.12
C VAL A 553 2.21 12.61 -13.47
N ILE A 554 0.95 12.67 -13.01
CA ILE A 554 0.27 11.50 -12.43
C ILE A 554 0.13 10.37 -13.46
N GLU A 555 -0.26 10.67 -14.70
CA GLU A 555 -0.32 9.68 -15.78
C GLU A 555 1.06 9.11 -16.11
N LYS A 556 2.11 9.95 -16.15
CA LYS A 556 3.50 9.52 -16.36
C LYS A 556 3.97 8.58 -15.25
N GLN A 557 3.69 8.89 -13.99
CA GLN A 557 4.04 8.02 -12.86
C GLN A 557 3.25 6.72 -12.88
N SER A 558 1.95 6.78 -13.18
CA SER A 558 1.09 5.61 -13.38
C SER A 558 1.63 4.68 -14.48
N LYS A 559 2.01 5.25 -15.64
CA LYS A 559 2.62 4.53 -16.76
C LYS A 559 3.99 3.94 -16.40
N LYS A 560 4.85 4.70 -15.70
CA LYS A 560 6.14 4.21 -15.21
C LYS A 560 5.95 2.99 -14.30
N ARG A 561 5.00 3.05 -13.36
CA ARG A 561 4.68 1.94 -12.47
C ARG A 561 4.22 0.70 -13.24
N TYR A 562 3.29 0.87 -14.20
CA TYR A 562 2.86 -0.22 -15.07
C TYR A 562 4.02 -0.83 -15.89
N ASN A 563 4.91 0.01 -16.43
CA ASN A 563 6.04 -0.45 -17.23
C ASN A 563 7.03 -1.28 -16.43
N ASN A 564 7.27 -0.88 -15.16
CA ASN A 564 8.22 -1.52 -14.27
C ASN A 564 7.73 -2.83 -13.64
N ILE A 565 6.46 -3.22 -13.83
CA ILE A 565 5.93 -4.48 -13.27
C ILE A 565 6.81 -5.67 -13.69
N SER A 566 7.21 -5.71 -14.97
CA SER A 566 8.01 -6.79 -15.53
C SER A 566 9.41 -6.93 -14.94
N SER A 567 9.96 -5.87 -14.34
CA SER A 567 11.30 -5.89 -13.74
C SER A 567 11.29 -6.07 -12.22
N LEU A 568 10.13 -5.88 -11.58
CA LEU A 568 10.02 -5.87 -10.12
C LEU A 568 9.54 -7.20 -9.55
N CYS A 569 8.79 -7.97 -10.32
CA CYS A 569 8.18 -9.22 -9.88
C CYS A 569 8.84 -10.41 -10.60
N PRO A 570 9.05 -11.56 -9.93
CA PRO A 570 9.56 -12.77 -10.57
C PRO A 570 8.75 -13.16 -11.81
N ASN A 571 7.42 -13.19 -11.70
CA ASN A 571 6.50 -13.46 -12.82
C ASN A 571 5.99 -12.16 -13.47
N GLY A 572 6.86 -11.13 -13.53
CA GLY A 572 6.46 -9.77 -13.86
C GLY A 572 5.80 -9.59 -15.23
N LEU A 573 6.13 -10.42 -16.23
CA LEU A 573 5.43 -10.38 -17.52
C LEU A 573 3.97 -10.83 -17.37
N GLY A 574 3.73 -11.96 -16.69
CA GLY A 574 2.39 -12.46 -16.39
C GLY A 574 1.56 -11.45 -15.60
N VAL A 575 2.15 -10.88 -14.54
CA VAL A 575 1.49 -9.84 -13.72
C VAL A 575 1.15 -8.61 -14.56
N LYS A 576 2.07 -8.16 -15.42
CA LYS A 576 1.85 -7.00 -16.31
C LYS A 576 0.73 -7.25 -17.32
N MET A 577 0.61 -8.47 -17.84
CA MET A 577 -0.48 -8.87 -18.74
C MET A 577 -1.82 -8.93 -18.01
N LEU A 578 -1.86 -9.53 -16.81
CA LEU A 578 -3.05 -9.57 -15.95
C LEU A 578 -3.55 -8.15 -15.66
N VAL A 579 -2.66 -7.26 -15.22
CA VAL A 579 -2.98 -5.85 -14.93
C VAL A 579 -3.49 -5.13 -16.17
N ARG A 580 -2.90 -5.39 -17.34
CA ARG A 580 -3.37 -4.83 -18.63
C ARG A 580 -4.78 -5.29 -18.98
N LYS A 581 -5.05 -6.59 -18.82
CA LYS A 581 -6.37 -7.20 -19.09
C LYS A 581 -7.44 -6.54 -18.23
N LEU A 582 -7.23 -6.51 -16.90
CA LEU A 582 -8.16 -5.87 -15.97
C LEU A 582 -8.37 -4.38 -16.27
N GLY A 583 -7.28 -3.62 -16.45
CA GLY A 583 -7.37 -2.18 -16.75
C GLY A 583 -8.15 -1.90 -18.05
N THR A 584 -7.95 -2.73 -19.09
CA THR A 584 -8.66 -2.63 -20.36
C THR A 584 -10.15 -2.96 -20.21
N ILE A 585 -10.47 -4.03 -19.50
CA ILE A 585 -11.86 -4.45 -19.25
C ILE A 585 -12.60 -3.37 -18.45
N PHE A 586 -12.00 -2.87 -17.37
CA PHE A 586 -12.60 -1.81 -16.57
C PHE A 586 -12.80 -0.52 -17.36
N ARG A 587 -11.84 -0.14 -18.23
CA ARG A 587 -12.03 1.02 -19.11
C ARG A 587 -13.19 0.83 -20.08
N ARG A 588 -13.31 -0.35 -20.71
CA ARG A 588 -14.44 -0.66 -21.61
C ARG A 588 -15.78 -0.58 -20.86
N LYS A 589 -15.89 -1.27 -19.72
CA LYS A 589 -17.08 -1.24 -18.86
C LYS A 589 -17.44 0.17 -18.38
N GLN A 590 -16.45 1.03 -18.14
CA GLN A 590 -16.69 2.41 -17.71
C GLN A 590 -17.22 3.33 -18.82
N VAL A 591 -16.91 3.06 -20.09
CA VAL A 591 -17.41 3.86 -21.23
C VAL A 591 -18.67 3.28 -21.86
N GLU A 592 -19.16 2.13 -21.37
CA GLU A 592 -20.40 1.54 -21.82
C GLU A 592 -21.59 2.33 -21.32
N THR A 593 -22.41 2.79 -22.27
CA THR A 593 -23.60 3.60 -21.98
C THR A 593 -24.70 2.82 -21.25
N SER A 594 -24.65 1.48 -21.24
CA SER A 594 -25.60 0.60 -20.57
C SER A 594 -25.23 0.26 -19.12
N ALA A 595 -24.11 0.75 -18.60
CA ALA A 595 -23.63 0.39 -17.27
C ALA A 595 -24.42 1.06 -16.14
N ASN A 596 -25.15 0.28 -15.34
CA ASN A 596 -25.83 0.76 -14.13
C ASN A 596 -24.87 1.12 -12.98
N SER A 597 -23.63 0.59 -13.02
CA SER A 597 -22.52 0.98 -12.15
C SER A 597 -21.50 1.77 -12.97
N PRO A 598 -21.50 3.11 -12.89
CA PRO A 598 -20.86 3.96 -13.90
C PRO A 598 -19.32 3.89 -13.98
N THR A 599 -18.65 3.23 -13.05
CA THR A 599 -17.19 3.35 -12.87
C THR A 599 -16.57 2.12 -12.20
N PRO A 600 -16.72 0.92 -12.78
CA PRO A 600 -16.17 -0.29 -12.19
C PRO A 600 -14.63 -0.24 -12.26
N ASN A 601 -13.99 -0.45 -11.11
CA ASN A 601 -12.54 -0.63 -11.00
C ASN A 601 -12.20 -1.85 -10.16
N GLY A 602 -13.09 -2.83 -10.12
CA GLY A 602 -12.90 -4.04 -9.34
C GLY A 602 -13.99 -5.06 -9.58
N PHE A 603 -13.76 -6.26 -9.04
CA PHE A 603 -14.68 -7.38 -9.09
C PHE A 603 -14.84 -8.02 -7.71
N SER A 604 -15.83 -8.88 -7.54
CA SER A 604 -16.04 -9.65 -6.31
C SER A 604 -16.08 -11.15 -6.57
N LEU A 605 -15.52 -11.90 -5.64
CA LEU A 605 -15.60 -13.35 -5.56
C LEU A 605 -16.35 -13.78 -4.29
N LYS A 606 -16.89 -15.01 -4.33
CA LYS A 606 -17.63 -15.65 -3.23
C LYS A 606 -16.67 -16.27 -2.22
N GLN A 607 -15.52 -16.74 -2.69
CA GLN A 607 -14.42 -17.29 -1.89
C GLN A 607 -13.20 -16.38 -1.98
N ASP A 608 -12.27 -16.50 -1.03
CA ASP A 608 -10.98 -15.82 -1.15
C ASP A 608 -10.18 -16.46 -2.29
N ILE A 609 -9.43 -15.65 -3.04
CA ILE A 609 -8.48 -16.13 -4.06
C ILE A 609 -7.49 -17.12 -3.43
N ILE A 610 -7.10 -16.91 -2.17
CA ILE A 610 -6.19 -17.81 -1.47
C ILE A 610 -6.80 -19.20 -1.29
N ASP A 611 -8.10 -19.30 -1.04
CA ASP A 611 -8.78 -20.60 -0.92
C ASP A 611 -8.92 -21.31 -2.27
N LEU A 612 -8.83 -20.55 -3.37
CA LEU A 612 -8.93 -21.06 -4.74
C LEU A 612 -7.57 -21.40 -5.37
N ILE A 613 -6.47 -21.08 -4.70
CA ILE A 613 -5.12 -21.01 -5.28
C ILE A 613 -4.65 -22.33 -5.89
N ASN A 614 -4.95 -23.46 -5.23
CA ASN A 614 -4.56 -24.80 -5.67
C ASN A 614 -5.33 -25.29 -6.91
N LYS A 615 -6.35 -24.54 -7.35
CA LYS A 615 -7.16 -24.83 -8.54
C LYS A 615 -6.82 -23.91 -9.71
N ILE A 616 -5.82 -23.05 -9.54
CA ILE A 616 -5.37 -22.10 -10.56
C ILE A 616 -4.11 -22.66 -11.20
N ASP A 617 -4.00 -22.60 -12.53
CA ASP A 617 -2.86 -23.18 -13.26
C ASP A 617 -1.55 -22.41 -13.03
N ASN A 618 -1.64 -21.10 -12.78
CA ASN A 618 -0.51 -20.17 -12.57
C ASN A 618 -0.82 -19.21 -11.40
N PRO A 619 -0.93 -19.73 -10.16
CA PRO A 619 -1.36 -18.95 -9.00
C PRO A 619 -0.35 -17.86 -8.61
N GLU A 620 0.94 -18.06 -8.88
CA GLU A 620 2.01 -17.11 -8.59
C GLU A 620 1.77 -15.74 -9.25
N ILE A 621 1.20 -15.69 -10.45
CA ILE A 621 0.85 -14.42 -11.13
C ILE A 621 -0.13 -13.60 -10.29
N ILE A 622 -1.18 -14.23 -9.73
CA ILE A 622 -2.19 -13.49 -8.96
C ILE A 622 -1.72 -13.19 -7.54
N ILE A 623 -0.97 -14.12 -6.92
CA ILE A 623 -0.32 -13.87 -5.62
C ILE A 623 0.59 -12.66 -5.74
N GLU A 624 1.49 -12.63 -6.73
CA GLU A 624 2.37 -11.49 -6.94
C GLU A 624 1.60 -10.20 -7.22
N ALA A 625 0.52 -10.27 -8.02
CA ALA A 625 -0.33 -9.10 -8.26
C ALA A 625 -0.91 -8.52 -6.95
N LEU A 626 -1.27 -9.37 -5.99
CA LEU A 626 -1.77 -8.98 -4.67
C LEU A 626 -0.62 -8.51 -3.75
N SER A 627 0.49 -9.25 -3.69
CA SER A 627 1.65 -9.00 -2.83
C SER A 627 2.37 -7.70 -3.18
N TYR A 628 2.53 -7.40 -4.47
CA TYR A 628 3.06 -6.12 -4.96
C TYR A 628 2.00 -5.02 -4.95
N GLY A 629 0.74 -5.37 -4.64
CA GLY A 629 -0.33 -4.42 -4.43
C GLY A 629 -0.92 -3.83 -5.70
N TYR A 630 -0.79 -4.47 -6.87
CA TYR A 630 -1.47 -4.02 -8.09
C TYR A 630 -2.98 -4.26 -8.02
N ILE A 631 -3.42 -5.17 -7.14
CA ILE A 631 -4.81 -5.41 -6.77
C ILE A 631 -4.94 -5.23 -5.25
N GLU A 632 -5.96 -4.49 -4.81
CA GLU A 632 -6.29 -4.30 -3.40
C GLU A 632 -7.47 -5.20 -3.01
N VAL A 633 -7.31 -5.93 -1.90
CA VAL A 633 -8.37 -6.77 -1.34
C VAL A 633 -9.16 -5.98 -0.31
N ASN A 634 -10.48 -6.07 -0.37
CA ASN A 634 -11.39 -5.57 0.65
C ASN A 634 -12.40 -6.66 1.00
N VAL A 635 -12.37 -7.13 2.24
CA VAL A 635 -13.35 -8.10 2.74
C VAL A 635 -14.54 -7.34 3.32
N ARG A 636 -15.74 -7.63 2.82
CA ARG A 636 -16.98 -7.06 3.38
C ARG A 636 -17.84 -8.16 3.97
N ARG A 637 -18.20 -8.01 5.25
CA ARG A 637 -19.25 -8.81 5.89
C ARG A 637 -20.59 -8.12 5.69
N ARG A 638 -21.57 -8.81 5.09
CA ARG A 638 -22.97 -8.33 5.01
C ARG A 638 -23.78 -8.95 6.16
N GLY A 639 -23.42 -8.68 7.41
CA GLY A 639 -24.07 -9.32 8.58
C GLY A 639 -23.51 -10.71 8.91
N SER A 640 -24.03 -11.34 9.97
CA SER A 640 -23.54 -12.63 10.49
C SER A 640 -23.93 -13.84 9.62
N THR A 641 -25.05 -13.75 8.89
CA THR A 641 -25.65 -14.86 8.14
C THR A 641 -25.23 -14.95 6.69
N TYR A 642 -24.55 -13.94 6.14
CA TYR A 642 -24.15 -13.92 4.73
C TYR A 642 -22.68 -14.29 4.56
N PRO A 643 -22.33 -15.03 3.49
CA PRO A 643 -20.94 -15.35 3.19
C PRO A 643 -20.12 -14.05 3.02
N LYS A 644 -18.85 -14.12 3.41
CA LYS A 644 -17.91 -13.01 3.23
C LYS A 644 -17.78 -12.75 1.73
N LEU A 645 -18.00 -11.51 1.30
CA LEU A 645 -17.75 -11.12 -0.07
C LEU A 645 -16.35 -10.54 -0.16
N HIS A 646 -15.51 -11.15 -1.00
CA HIS A 646 -14.13 -10.71 -1.23
C HIS A 646 -14.12 -9.81 -2.45
N THR A 647 -13.84 -8.52 -2.26
CA THR A 647 -13.79 -7.53 -3.35
C THR A 647 -12.34 -7.22 -3.70
N TYR A 648 -11.99 -7.38 -4.97
CA TYR A 648 -10.69 -7.13 -5.55
C TYR A 648 -10.75 -5.87 -6.41
N THR A 649 -10.12 -4.80 -5.97
CA THR A 649 -10.08 -3.51 -6.68
C THR A 649 -8.73 -3.26 -7.31
N PHE A 650 -8.73 -2.77 -8.53
CA PHE A 650 -7.54 -2.30 -9.22
C PHE A 650 -6.86 -1.19 -8.41
N ASN A 651 -5.53 -1.25 -8.27
CA ASN A 651 -4.82 -0.23 -7.50
C ASN A 651 -4.95 1.14 -8.17
N ARG A 652 -5.32 2.16 -7.38
CA ARG A 652 -5.60 3.52 -7.87
C ARG A 652 -4.39 4.21 -8.50
N ILE A 653 -3.16 3.79 -8.23
CA ILE A 653 -1.96 4.34 -8.86
C ILE A 653 -1.90 3.99 -10.34
N LEU A 654 -2.52 2.89 -10.75
CA LEU A 654 -2.56 2.42 -12.13
C LEU A 654 -3.77 2.98 -12.90
N CYS A 655 -4.80 3.45 -12.19
CA CYS A 655 -6.02 3.96 -12.79
C CYS A 655 -5.78 5.09 -13.83
N PRO A 656 -4.91 6.10 -13.57
CA PRO A 656 -4.62 7.15 -14.54
C PRO A 656 -4.12 6.64 -15.89
N TYR A 657 -3.20 5.67 -15.90
CA TYR A 657 -2.66 5.10 -17.14
C TYR A 657 -3.74 4.45 -18.02
N PHE A 658 -4.70 3.74 -17.40
CA PHE A 658 -5.81 3.13 -18.13
C PHE A 658 -6.99 4.09 -18.37
N GLY A 659 -6.95 5.30 -17.81
CA GLY A 659 -8.05 6.26 -17.88
C GLY A 659 -9.31 5.76 -17.16
N ILE A 660 -9.15 5.04 -16.04
CA ILE A 660 -10.27 4.54 -15.24
C ILE A 660 -10.43 5.35 -13.95
N SER A 661 -11.58 5.18 -13.29
CA SER A 661 -11.89 5.87 -12.04
C SER A 661 -11.01 5.40 -10.88
N ILE A 662 -10.51 6.37 -10.12
CA ILE A 662 -9.78 6.14 -8.87
C ILE A 662 -10.72 5.95 -7.67
N ASN A 663 -12.01 6.22 -7.84
CA ASN A 663 -12.99 6.05 -6.78
C ASN A 663 -13.40 4.58 -6.74
N SER A 664 -13.28 3.94 -5.58
CA SER A 664 -13.80 2.58 -5.35
C SER A 664 -15.28 2.68 -5.01
N PHE A 665 -16.15 2.10 -5.83
CA PHE A 665 -17.60 2.16 -5.62
C PHE A 665 -18.12 0.94 -4.86
N LYS A 666 -19.36 1.04 -4.36
CA LYS A 666 -19.91 0.00 -3.47
C LYS A 666 -20.21 -1.31 -4.21
N SER A 667 -20.47 -1.26 -5.51
CA SER A 667 -20.88 -2.43 -6.30
C SER A 667 -19.82 -2.74 -7.37
N PRO A 668 -18.76 -3.51 -7.04
CA PRO A 668 -17.83 -4.06 -8.03
C PRO A 668 -18.55 -5.07 -8.93
N LEU A 669 -17.91 -5.44 -10.04
CA LEU A 669 -18.46 -6.40 -10.99
C LEU A 669 -18.53 -7.80 -10.36
N SER A 670 -19.62 -8.54 -10.58
CA SER A 670 -19.74 -9.93 -10.13
C SER A 670 -19.26 -10.88 -11.22
N ILE A 671 -18.55 -11.93 -10.81
CA ILE A 671 -18.16 -13.04 -11.68
C ILE A 671 -19.27 -14.10 -11.63
N LEU A 672 -19.87 -14.41 -12.79
CA LEU A 672 -21.02 -15.32 -12.89
C LEU A 672 -20.64 -16.77 -13.19
N LYS A 673 -19.58 -16.99 -13.97
CA LYS A 673 -19.05 -18.33 -14.28
C LYS A 673 -18.28 -18.88 -13.07
N LYS A 674 -17.86 -20.15 -13.14
CA LYS A 674 -16.97 -20.76 -12.14
C LYS A 674 -15.78 -19.84 -11.89
N GLN A 675 -15.56 -19.48 -10.62
CA GLN A 675 -14.56 -18.47 -10.23
C GLN A 675 -13.14 -18.94 -10.58
N THR A 676 -12.91 -20.25 -10.55
CA THR A 676 -11.67 -20.90 -11.00
C THR A 676 -11.39 -20.63 -12.47
N ASP A 677 -12.37 -20.82 -13.34
CA ASP A 677 -12.21 -20.65 -14.80
C ASP A 677 -11.87 -19.20 -15.14
N PHE A 678 -12.56 -18.25 -14.49
CA PHE A 678 -12.23 -16.82 -14.61
C PHE A 678 -10.77 -16.53 -14.20
N LEU A 679 -10.31 -17.09 -13.09
CA LEU A 679 -8.98 -16.86 -12.57
C LEU A 679 -7.90 -17.52 -13.47
N ASN A 680 -8.16 -18.72 -13.99
CA ASN A 680 -7.31 -19.39 -14.97
C ASN A 680 -7.19 -18.57 -16.26
N ASP A 681 -8.30 -18.11 -16.82
CA ASP A 681 -8.33 -17.26 -18.01
C ASP A 681 -7.65 -15.90 -17.79
N LEU A 682 -7.73 -15.38 -16.56
CA LEU A 682 -7.10 -14.13 -16.17
C LEU A 682 -5.57 -14.27 -16.10
N CYS A 683 -5.09 -15.40 -15.58
CA CYS A 683 -3.65 -15.73 -15.51
C CYS A 683 -3.07 -16.23 -16.84
N ASN A 684 -3.89 -16.78 -17.74
CA ASN A 684 -3.45 -17.27 -19.05
C ASN A 684 -2.98 -16.11 -19.94
N THR A 685 -1.70 -16.02 -20.28
CA THR A 685 -1.14 -14.91 -21.07
C THR A 685 -1.65 -14.88 -22.52
N ASN A 686 -2.07 -16.02 -23.09
CA ASN A 686 -2.49 -16.13 -24.49
C ASN A 686 -3.95 -15.72 -24.73
N LEU A 687 -4.78 -15.74 -23.68
CA LEU A 687 -6.22 -15.51 -23.81
C LEU A 687 -6.53 -14.01 -24.03
N SER A 688 -7.44 -13.70 -24.96
CA SER A 688 -7.70 -12.33 -25.35
C SER A 688 -8.52 -11.55 -24.31
N THR A 689 -8.42 -10.22 -24.32
CA THR A 689 -9.28 -9.37 -23.46
C THR A 689 -10.77 -9.47 -23.79
N LYS A 690 -11.12 -9.93 -25.00
CA LYS A 690 -12.52 -10.05 -25.44
C LYS A 690 -13.19 -11.23 -24.73
N ASP A 691 -12.47 -12.34 -24.59
CA ASP A 691 -12.98 -13.57 -23.98
C ASP A 691 -13.21 -13.36 -22.47
N LEU A 692 -12.27 -12.67 -21.80
CA LEU A 692 -12.40 -12.30 -20.39
C LEU A 692 -13.56 -11.34 -20.11
N TYR A 693 -13.91 -10.49 -21.08
CA TYR A 693 -14.91 -9.47 -20.89
C TYR A 693 -16.31 -10.07 -20.64
N GLU A 694 -16.58 -11.26 -21.18
CA GLU A 694 -17.86 -11.97 -21.02
C GLU A 694 -18.10 -12.50 -19.60
N TYR A 695 -17.05 -12.67 -18.80
CA TYR A 695 -17.15 -13.08 -17.39
C TYR A 695 -17.83 -12.01 -16.52
N PHE A 696 -17.77 -10.75 -16.95
CA PHE A 696 -18.27 -9.62 -16.18
C PHE A 696 -19.67 -9.22 -16.63
N LYS A 697 -20.67 -9.47 -15.77
CA LYS A 697 -21.95 -8.76 -15.84
C LYS A 697 -21.99 -7.69 -14.75
N PHE A 698 -22.65 -6.58 -15.07
CA PHE A 698 -23.10 -5.65 -14.03
C PHE A 698 -24.05 -6.41 -13.11
N GLN A 699 -24.01 -6.11 -11.81
CA GLN A 699 -25.03 -6.58 -10.87
C GLN A 699 -26.34 -5.86 -11.17
N ASP A 700 -26.96 -6.22 -12.28
CA ASP A 700 -28.35 -5.92 -12.57
C ASP A 700 -29.08 -7.23 -12.39
N ASP A 701 -29.49 -7.51 -11.14
CA ASP A 701 -30.82 -8.07 -10.88
C ASP A 701 -31.15 -8.31 -9.40
N ASP A 702 -31.93 -7.39 -8.86
CA ASP A 702 -32.96 -7.75 -7.89
C ASP A 702 -34.20 -8.40 -8.58
N SER A 703 -34.20 -8.61 -9.91
CA SER A 703 -35.30 -9.28 -10.62
C SER A 703 -35.27 -10.82 -10.59
N LEU A 704 -34.17 -11.46 -10.17
CA LEU A 704 -34.22 -12.90 -9.88
C LEU A 704 -35.21 -13.12 -8.72
N PRO A 705 -36.30 -13.90 -8.92
CA PRO A 705 -37.26 -14.20 -7.87
C PRO A 705 -36.53 -14.70 -6.63
N LYS A 706 -36.98 -14.29 -5.43
CA LYS A 706 -36.37 -14.74 -4.17
C LYS A 706 -36.25 -16.26 -4.07
N GLU A 707 -37.11 -16.98 -4.79
CA GLU A 707 -37.13 -18.45 -4.89
C GLU A 707 -36.02 -18.99 -5.80
N GLN A 708 -35.70 -18.31 -6.90
CA GLN A 708 -34.59 -18.69 -7.78
C GLN A 708 -33.22 -18.38 -7.15
N LYS A 709 -33.14 -17.28 -6.36
CA LYS A 709 -31.99 -17.03 -5.47
C LYS A 709 -31.82 -18.13 -4.40
N LYS A 710 -32.91 -18.80 -3.99
CA LYS A 710 -32.84 -19.97 -3.08
C LYS A 710 -32.48 -21.26 -3.80
N LEU A 711 -32.76 -21.41 -5.09
CA LEU A 711 -32.41 -22.60 -5.86
C LEU A 711 -30.95 -22.58 -6.35
N ASP A 712 -30.46 -21.43 -6.85
CA ASP A 712 -29.06 -21.28 -7.28
C ASP A 712 -28.05 -21.22 -6.12
N LEU A 713 -28.53 -21.14 -4.87
CA LEU A 713 -27.71 -21.25 -3.65
C LEU A 713 -27.52 -22.70 -3.19
N TRP A 714 -28.21 -23.67 -3.81
CA TRP A 714 -28.26 -25.07 -3.35
C TRP A 714 -27.94 -26.11 -4.44
N SER A 715 -27.60 -25.68 -5.66
CA SER A 715 -27.04 -26.57 -6.69
C SER A 715 -25.56 -26.22 -6.91
N GLU A 716 -24.71 -27.20 -6.61
CA GLU A 716 -23.24 -27.19 -6.49
C GLU A 716 -22.44 -26.57 -7.65
#